data_AF-L7N330-F1
#
_entry.id   AF-L7N330-F1
#
_cell.length_a   1.000
_cell.length_b   1.000
_cell.length_c   1.000
_cell.angle_alpha   90.00
_cell.angle_beta   90.00
_cell.angle_gamma   90.00
#
_symmetry.space_group_name_H-M   'P 1'
#
loop_
_entity.id
_entity.type
_entity.pdbx_description
1 polymer ?
#
loop_
_entity_poly.entity_id
_entity_poly.type
_entity_poly.pdbx_seq_one_letter_code
_entity_poly.pdbx_strand_id
1 'polypeptide(L)'
;MTITCDTKLSPHRETTELQFAFYRNGHNVQGFSLSNQYGVPSTQLEDSGNYTCEVQTPTGSVRKRSSMAHIHIQELFSYPQINVSSDQVTEGDHMTITCGTELRPHRETTELQFAFYRNGHNVQGFSLSNQYEVPSAQLEDSGNYTCEVQTPTGSVRKRSSMAHIHIQELFNNTQIKVSSDQVTEGDHMTITCDTKLSPHRETTELLFAFYRNGHNVQGFSSSNQYGVPSAQLEDSGNYTCEVQTPTGSVRKRSNVLYIHIQELFSTPQIKVRPNPAREGDHMIITCDTELSPHRETTELQFAFYRNGHNEQRFSLYNKYGVPSAQLEDSGNYTCEVQTPTGSVRKRSSMVHIHIQALLTKPQIILSSKPLAEGDEMTITCDPNLGNIRNSTELQFAFFKNGLIVQGFNDSSNYTVPSAQLEESGNYTCEVKKRSSVSQIQVEELFSSPQIKVRPDQVTEGDHMTITCDTKLNPRRATTELQFAFYRNGHNVQGFSLSNQYGVPSVQLEDSGNYICEVQTPTGSVRKRSTGVQMQLYGAARIYWIIIGLSLLSILLIGAALTYKYRHSLALPLLCNCLRHHKQGSDSSTALVRLPNEEMGGPEAENLRASEEFPEYGNLPLRAAATEEEDVCYSHINSGQLHRVFSSATYRPDDCSVIYCVVKPTEPWENTSAQVSVC
;
A
#
# COMPACT_ATOMS: atom_id res chain seq x y z
N MET A 1 14.99 57.55 88.63
CA MET A 1 15.07 57.90 90.06
C MET A 1 15.04 59.41 90.21
N THR A 2 14.49 59.93 91.30
CA THR A 2 14.55 61.37 91.63
C THR A 2 15.17 61.53 93.01
N ILE A 3 16.14 62.43 93.13
CA ILE A 3 16.78 62.80 94.40
C ILE A 3 16.33 64.22 94.74
N THR A 4 15.62 64.39 95.85
CA THR A 4 15.13 65.69 96.33
C THR A 4 16.09 66.26 97.37
N CYS A 5 16.31 67.58 97.32
CA CYS A 5 17.05 68.34 98.33
C CYS A 5 16.07 69.13 99.20
N ASP A 6 15.62 68.53 100.30
CA ASP A 6 14.66 69.15 101.20
C ASP A 6 15.32 70.19 102.11
N THR A 7 14.76 71.40 102.14
CA THR A 7 15.31 72.53 102.90
C THR A 7 14.26 73.19 103.78
N LYS A 8 14.48 73.19 105.10
CA LYS A 8 13.63 73.89 106.06
C LYS A 8 14.13 75.32 106.29
N LEU A 9 13.42 76.28 105.70
CA LEU A 9 13.64 77.72 105.94
C LEU A 9 13.12 78.13 107.33
N SER A 10 13.57 79.31 107.79
CA SER A 10 12.99 79.98 108.96
C SER A 10 11.70 80.71 108.55
N PRO A 11 10.65 80.79 109.39
CA PRO A 11 9.38 81.44 109.04
C PRO A 11 9.50 82.87 108.53
N HIS A 12 10.52 83.61 108.96
CA HIS A 12 10.80 84.97 108.49
C HIS A 12 11.53 85.05 107.13
N ARG A 13 11.69 83.92 106.43
CA ARG A 13 12.48 83.78 105.19
C ARG A 13 11.86 82.83 104.16
N GLU A 14 10.60 82.44 104.30
CA GLU A 14 9.95 81.44 103.43
C GLU A 14 9.92 81.83 101.93
N THR A 15 9.96 83.12 101.60
CA THR A 15 10.05 83.65 100.23
C THR A 15 11.49 83.75 99.67
N THR A 16 12.49 83.21 100.38
CA THR A 16 13.89 83.25 99.91
C THR A 16 14.08 82.30 98.74
N GLU A 17 14.41 82.83 97.55
CA GLU A 17 14.84 82.03 96.40
C GLU A 17 16.10 81.23 96.75
N LEU A 18 16.15 79.96 96.33
CA LEU A 18 17.24 79.03 96.62
C LEU A 18 17.71 78.36 95.33
N GLN A 19 19.04 78.20 95.20
CA GLN A 19 19.68 77.45 94.13
C GLN A 19 20.28 76.17 94.70
N PHE A 20 20.05 75.06 94.01
CA PHE A 20 20.44 73.72 94.41
C PHE A 20 21.41 73.12 93.40
N ALA A 21 22.49 72.50 93.90
CA ALA A 21 23.43 71.69 93.14
C ALA A 21 23.49 70.28 93.73
N PHE A 22 23.75 69.27 92.89
CA PHE A 22 23.84 67.87 93.31
C PHE A 22 25.20 67.28 92.98
N TYR A 23 25.69 66.42 93.86
CA TYR A 23 27.02 65.82 93.78
C TYR A 23 26.94 64.31 94.02
N ARG A 24 27.60 63.52 93.16
CA ARG A 24 27.79 62.06 93.29
C ARG A 24 29.27 61.76 93.53
N ASN A 25 29.58 61.06 94.63
CA ASN A 25 30.95 60.72 95.03
C ASN A 25 31.90 61.95 95.07
N GLY A 26 31.36 63.12 95.43
CA GLY A 26 32.08 64.41 95.45
C GLY A 26 32.11 65.17 94.11
N HIS A 27 31.85 64.51 92.98
CA HIS A 27 31.76 65.16 91.66
C HIS A 27 30.40 65.82 91.46
N ASN A 28 30.37 67.01 90.85
CA ASN A 28 29.12 67.71 90.54
C ASN A 28 28.39 66.99 89.38
N VAL A 29 27.11 66.66 89.57
CA VAL A 29 26.22 66.03 88.57
C VAL A 29 25.06 66.94 88.14
N GLN A 30 24.77 68.00 88.89
CA GLN A 30 23.86 69.07 88.49
C GLN A 30 24.33 70.38 89.14
N GLY A 31 24.65 71.38 88.31
CA GLY A 31 25.04 72.71 88.76
C GLY A 31 23.91 73.46 89.48
N PHE A 32 24.26 74.59 90.10
CA PHE A 32 23.29 75.42 90.85
C PHE A 32 22.12 75.85 89.95
N SER A 33 20.92 75.46 90.35
CA SER A 33 19.68 75.60 89.59
C SER A 33 18.48 75.77 90.53
N LEU A 34 17.35 76.29 90.04
CA LEU A 34 16.15 76.49 90.88
C LEU A 34 15.40 75.17 91.18
N SER A 35 15.77 74.05 90.57
CA SER A 35 15.19 72.75 90.85
C SER A 35 15.77 72.16 92.14
N ASN A 36 14.94 71.97 93.17
CA ASN A 36 15.31 71.18 94.34
C ASN A 36 15.32 69.66 94.09
N GLN A 37 15.22 69.22 92.83
CA GLN A 37 15.26 67.82 92.42
C GLN A 37 16.31 67.58 91.33
N TYR A 38 17.02 66.46 91.44
CA TYR A 38 17.84 65.86 90.39
C TYR A 38 17.18 64.56 89.90
N GLY A 39 16.77 64.54 88.63
CA GLY A 39 16.22 63.37 87.97
C GLY A 39 17.29 62.56 87.26
N VAL A 40 17.39 61.28 87.57
CA VAL A 40 18.15 60.27 86.82
C VAL A 40 17.13 59.51 85.94
N PRO A 41 17.04 59.79 84.62
CA PRO A 41 15.91 59.32 83.80
C PRO A 41 15.90 57.81 83.59
N SER A 42 17.07 57.21 83.33
CA SER A 42 17.28 55.76 83.32
C SER A 42 18.39 55.44 84.31
N THR A 43 18.08 54.64 85.33
CA THR A 43 19.00 54.33 86.43
C THR A 43 19.83 53.09 86.12
N GLN A 44 21.14 53.28 86.04
CA GLN A 44 22.12 52.20 85.83
C GLN A 44 22.83 51.83 87.14
N LEU A 45 23.56 50.72 87.14
CA LEU A 45 24.35 50.29 88.30
C LEU A 45 25.43 51.32 88.68
N GLU A 46 26.00 52.02 87.68
CA GLU A 46 26.96 53.12 87.82
C GLU A 46 26.40 54.40 88.47
N ASP A 47 25.06 54.52 88.59
CA ASP A 47 24.44 55.60 89.34
C ASP A 47 24.45 55.34 90.86
N SER A 48 24.95 54.18 91.30
CA SER A 48 25.21 53.90 92.72
C SER A 48 26.30 54.82 93.28
N GLY A 49 26.11 55.32 94.50
CA GLY A 49 27.14 56.10 95.16
C GLY A 49 26.64 56.97 96.30
N ASN A 50 27.55 57.82 96.77
CA ASN A 50 27.35 58.77 97.84
C ASN A 50 26.86 60.10 97.26
N TYR A 51 25.58 60.40 97.45
CA TYR A 51 24.98 61.65 97.02
C TYR A 51 25.00 62.70 98.13
N THR A 52 25.31 63.95 97.77
CA THR A 52 25.00 65.14 98.58
C THR A 52 24.34 66.18 97.70
N CYS A 53 23.39 66.93 98.25
CA CYS A 53 22.95 68.18 97.64
C CYS A 53 23.55 69.37 98.39
N GLU A 54 23.65 70.50 97.71
CA GLU A 54 24.11 71.75 98.27
C GLU A 54 23.18 72.87 97.83
N VAL A 55 22.73 73.67 98.79
CA VAL A 55 21.83 74.80 98.57
C VAL A 55 22.53 76.11 98.88
N GLN A 56 22.29 77.13 98.06
CA GLN A 56 22.76 78.49 98.29
C GLN A 56 21.67 79.53 98.00
N THR A 57 21.79 80.71 98.62
CA THR A 57 21.11 81.93 98.16
C THR A 57 21.69 82.40 96.82
N PRO A 58 20.95 83.13 95.95
CA PRO A 58 21.47 83.64 94.67
C PRO A 58 22.74 84.52 94.77
N THR A 59 22.97 85.14 95.93
CA THR A 59 24.17 85.95 96.23
C THR A 59 25.34 85.14 96.79
N GLY A 60 25.22 83.81 96.93
CA GLY A 60 26.20 82.94 97.58
C GLY A 60 26.39 83.15 99.10
N SER A 61 25.74 84.17 99.68
CA SER A 61 25.93 84.64 101.06
C SER A 61 25.59 83.61 102.15
N VAL A 62 24.69 82.67 101.86
CA VAL A 62 24.46 81.47 102.67
C VAL A 62 24.56 80.25 101.76
N ARG A 63 25.40 79.29 102.16
CA ARG A 63 25.61 78.00 101.47
C ARG A 63 25.61 76.86 102.50
N LYS A 64 24.88 75.78 102.22
CA LYS A 64 24.75 74.61 103.09
C LYS A 64 24.74 73.33 102.27
N ARG A 65 25.45 72.30 102.73
CA ARG A 65 25.49 70.95 102.13
C ARG A 65 24.73 69.96 103.00
N SER A 66 24.06 69.00 102.39
CA SER A 66 23.35 67.92 103.08
C SER A 66 24.33 66.96 103.79
N SER A 67 23.78 66.11 104.66
CA SER A 67 24.42 64.82 104.97
C SER A 67 24.55 63.95 103.71
N MET A 68 25.41 62.95 103.77
CA MET A 68 25.68 62.03 102.66
C MET A 68 24.63 60.91 102.64
N ALA A 69 23.89 60.81 101.54
CA ALA A 69 22.96 59.72 101.29
C ALA A 69 23.63 58.66 100.40
N HIS A 70 23.84 57.45 100.93
CA HIS A 70 24.32 56.33 100.13
C HIS A 70 23.15 55.70 99.37
N ILE A 71 23.18 55.75 98.04
CA ILE A 71 22.20 55.10 97.17
C ILE A 71 22.90 53.94 96.47
N HIS A 72 22.42 52.73 96.73
CA HIS A 72 22.90 51.50 96.08
C HIS A 72 21.83 50.99 95.12
N ILE A 73 22.11 51.03 93.82
CA ILE A 73 21.19 50.56 92.78
C ILE A 73 21.44 49.07 92.53
N GLN A 74 20.35 48.32 92.53
CA GLN A 74 20.37 46.87 92.43
C GLN A 74 19.91 46.39 91.05
N GLU A 75 20.63 45.40 90.52
CA GLU A 75 20.34 44.76 89.24
C GLU A 75 19.00 44.03 89.26
N LEU A 76 18.06 44.36 88.38
CA LEU A 76 16.70 43.80 88.41
C LEU A 76 16.65 42.29 88.16
N PHE A 77 17.38 41.83 87.14
CA PHE A 77 17.55 40.43 86.76
C PHE A 77 18.99 40.19 86.23
N SER A 78 19.52 38.96 86.39
CA SER A 78 20.88 38.59 85.97
C SER A 78 21.09 38.66 84.45
N TYR A 79 22.34 38.63 83.97
CA TYR A 79 22.61 38.58 82.52
C TYR A 79 22.14 37.24 81.92
N PRO A 80 21.24 37.25 80.91
CA PRO A 80 20.61 36.05 80.43
C PRO A 80 21.61 35.10 79.76
N GLN A 81 21.41 33.78 79.96
CA GLN A 81 22.18 32.71 79.32
C GLN A 81 21.26 31.91 78.39
N ILE A 82 21.84 31.28 77.36
CA ILE A 82 21.13 30.30 76.53
C ILE A 82 21.42 28.90 77.05
N ASN A 83 20.35 28.18 77.38
CA ASN A 83 20.39 26.75 77.66
C ASN A 83 19.60 26.02 76.55
N VAL A 84 20.15 24.92 76.02
CA VAL A 84 19.48 24.10 74.99
C VAL A 84 19.00 22.79 75.62
N SER A 85 17.91 22.21 75.12
CA SER A 85 17.34 20.95 75.64
C SER A 85 18.24 19.71 75.46
N SER A 86 19.28 19.79 74.63
CA SER A 86 20.30 18.76 74.45
C SER A 86 21.61 19.40 73.96
N ASP A 87 22.75 18.88 74.41
CA ASP A 87 24.09 19.28 73.93
C ASP A 87 24.38 18.78 72.50
N GLN A 88 23.63 17.77 72.04
CA GLN A 88 23.66 17.30 70.65
C GLN A 88 22.23 17.18 70.12
N VAL A 89 21.95 17.92 69.05
CA VAL A 89 20.67 17.92 68.34
C VAL A 89 20.93 17.33 66.96
N THR A 90 20.15 16.33 66.57
CA THR A 90 20.17 15.77 65.22
C THR A 90 19.03 16.35 64.40
N GLU A 91 19.19 16.38 63.09
CA GLU A 91 18.16 16.71 62.13
C GLU A 91 16.88 15.89 62.40
N GLY A 92 15.74 16.58 62.53
CA GLY A 92 14.44 16.00 62.89
C GLY A 92 14.13 15.88 64.39
N ASP A 93 15.07 16.22 65.28
CA ASP A 93 14.80 16.27 66.74
C ASP A 93 13.97 17.52 67.14
N HIS A 94 13.25 17.41 68.26
CA HIS A 94 12.63 18.56 68.93
C HIS A 94 13.66 19.32 69.78
N MET A 95 13.95 20.57 69.44
CA MET A 95 14.92 21.42 70.16
C MET A 95 14.22 22.58 70.85
N THR A 96 14.46 22.76 72.15
CA THR A 96 14.00 23.94 72.91
C THR A 96 15.20 24.78 73.34
N ILE A 97 15.19 26.06 72.99
CA ILE A 97 16.21 27.04 73.37
C ILE A 97 15.63 27.93 74.46
N THR A 98 16.15 27.83 75.68
CA THR A 98 15.68 28.57 76.86
C THR A 98 16.58 29.76 77.15
N CYS A 99 15.98 30.94 77.36
CA CYS A 99 16.66 32.13 77.82
C CYS A 99 16.58 32.19 79.36
N GLY A 100 17.59 31.64 80.03
CA GLY A 100 17.68 31.59 81.49
C GLY A 100 18.12 32.92 82.08
N THR A 101 17.33 33.48 83.00
CA THR A 101 17.65 34.68 83.78
C THR A 101 16.97 34.60 85.15
N GLU A 102 17.58 35.22 86.16
CA GLU A 102 17.09 35.21 87.54
C GLU A 102 16.64 36.61 87.95
N LEU A 103 15.36 36.77 88.31
CA LEU A 103 14.85 37.96 88.99
C LEU A 103 15.35 38.01 90.44
N ARG A 104 15.53 39.21 91.00
CA ARG A 104 15.77 39.32 92.45
C ARG A 104 14.55 38.82 93.24
N PRO A 105 14.73 38.12 94.39
CA PRO A 105 13.61 37.60 95.18
C PRO A 105 12.58 38.65 95.65
N HIS A 106 12.99 39.92 95.75
CA HIS A 106 12.09 41.03 96.12
C HIS A 106 11.35 41.64 94.90
N ARG A 107 11.42 40.98 93.74
CA ARG A 107 10.92 41.43 92.43
C ARG A 107 10.34 40.27 91.59
N GLU A 108 10.07 39.11 92.18
CA GLU A 108 9.62 37.88 91.50
C GLU A 108 8.36 38.06 90.63
N THR A 109 7.47 38.98 90.99
CA THR A 109 6.25 39.32 90.23
C THR A 109 6.49 40.28 89.04
N THR A 110 7.74 40.59 88.71
CA THR A 110 8.05 41.48 87.57
C THR A 110 8.00 40.69 86.27
N GLU A 111 7.00 40.96 85.43
CA GLU A 111 6.94 40.40 84.08
C GLU A 111 8.20 40.76 83.27
N LEU A 112 8.67 39.79 82.48
CA LEU A 112 9.79 39.94 81.55
C LEU A 112 9.36 39.48 80.16
N GLN A 113 9.87 40.14 79.14
CA GLN A 113 9.67 39.80 77.73
C GLN A 113 10.99 39.31 77.12
N PHE A 114 10.91 38.25 76.35
CA PHE A 114 12.05 37.52 75.79
C PHE A 114 11.95 37.50 74.26
N ALA A 115 13.05 37.81 73.58
CA ALA A 115 13.22 37.70 72.13
C ALA A 115 14.44 36.83 71.80
N PHE A 116 14.39 36.09 70.69
CA PHE A 116 15.47 35.21 70.24
C PHE A 116 15.95 35.61 68.85
N TYR A 117 17.25 35.46 68.63
CA TYR A 117 17.91 35.84 67.38
C TYR A 117 18.88 34.73 66.93
N ARG A 118 18.78 34.29 65.66
CA ARG A 118 19.74 33.40 64.98
C ARG A 118 20.55 34.21 63.98
N ASN A 119 21.88 34.14 64.06
CA ASN A 119 22.83 34.85 63.19
C ASN A 119 22.56 36.38 63.11
N GLY A 120 22.04 36.97 64.21
CA GLY A 120 21.64 38.38 64.29
C GLY A 120 20.21 38.70 63.82
N HIS A 121 19.57 37.81 63.06
CA HIS A 121 18.17 37.96 62.64
C HIS A 121 17.22 37.52 63.75
N ASN A 122 16.11 38.24 63.97
CA ASN A 122 15.10 37.84 64.94
C ASN A 122 14.34 36.60 64.45
N VAL A 123 14.26 35.56 65.30
CA VAL A 123 13.48 34.32 65.05
C VAL A 123 12.27 34.18 65.97
N GLN A 124 12.28 34.89 67.11
CA GLN A 124 11.12 35.07 67.98
C GLN A 124 11.12 36.51 68.52
N GLY A 125 10.02 37.23 68.29
CA GLY A 125 9.82 38.58 68.81
C GLY A 125 9.64 38.57 70.34
N PHE A 126 9.63 39.77 70.95
CA PHE A 126 9.42 39.91 72.39
C PHE A 126 8.07 39.33 72.83
N SER A 127 8.11 38.26 73.62
CA SER A 127 6.94 37.57 74.17
C SER A 127 7.17 37.19 75.64
N LEU A 128 6.13 36.73 76.34
CA LEU A 128 6.27 36.24 77.71
C LEU A 128 6.94 34.85 77.80
N SER A 129 7.14 34.15 76.67
CA SER A 129 7.83 32.85 76.66
C SER A 129 9.34 33.03 76.74
N ASN A 130 9.96 32.54 77.81
CA ASN A 130 11.42 32.44 77.91
C ASN A 130 12.00 31.25 77.12
N GLN A 131 11.20 30.61 76.26
CA GLN A 131 11.60 29.50 75.40
C GLN A 131 11.26 29.79 73.93
N TYR A 132 12.14 29.33 73.03
CA TYR A 132 11.91 29.24 71.60
C TYR A 132 12.01 27.77 71.20
N GLU A 133 10.93 27.22 70.67
CA GLU A 133 10.80 25.81 70.29
C GLU A 133 11.02 25.66 68.77
N VAL A 134 11.81 24.64 68.40
CA VAL A 134 12.02 24.19 67.03
C VAL A 134 11.53 22.73 66.98
N PRO A 135 10.27 22.47 66.57
CA PRO A 135 9.66 21.14 66.72
C PRO A 135 10.28 20.01 65.91
N SER A 136 11.06 20.34 64.88
CA SER A 136 11.75 19.39 63.99
C SER A 136 12.96 20.08 63.38
N ALA A 137 14.06 20.11 64.12
CA ALA A 137 15.27 20.88 63.81
C ALA A 137 15.87 20.51 62.44
N GLN A 138 16.10 21.50 61.57
CA GLN A 138 16.71 21.28 60.25
C GLN A 138 18.17 21.76 60.24
N LEU A 139 18.98 21.33 59.26
CA LEU A 139 20.39 21.76 59.15
C LEU A 139 20.54 23.29 59.09
N GLU A 140 19.59 23.99 58.45
CA GLU A 140 19.51 25.46 58.35
C GLU A 140 19.16 26.18 59.67
N ASP A 141 18.80 25.44 60.72
CA ASP A 141 18.66 25.98 62.08
C ASP A 141 19.99 26.10 62.82
N SER A 142 21.08 25.52 62.28
CA SER A 142 22.43 25.70 62.83
C SER A 142 22.85 27.18 62.79
N GLY A 143 23.51 27.67 63.85
CA GLY A 143 24.07 29.01 63.87
C GLY A 143 24.32 29.60 65.24
N ASN A 144 24.57 30.90 65.24
CA ASN A 144 24.89 31.70 66.41
C ASN A 144 23.63 32.31 67.01
N TYR A 145 23.17 31.78 68.14
CA TYR A 145 22.01 32.24 68.86
C TYR A 145 22.37 33.30 69.91
N THR A 146 21.51 34.32 70.05
CA THR A 146 21.45 35.20 71.23
C THR A 146 20.00 35.38 71.66
N CYS A 147 19.74 35.46 72.96
CA CYS A 147 18.45 35.85 73.49
C CYS A 147 18.54 37.23 74.16
N GLU A 148 17.41 37.92 74.25
CA GLU A 148 17.33 39.27 74.77
C GLU A 148 16.11 39.40 75.67
N VAL A 149 16.31 39.96 76.86
CA VAL A 149 15.30 40.08 77.92
C VAL A 149 15.07 41.55 78.21
N GLN A 150 13.81 41.98 78.28
CA GLN A 150 13.43 43.32 78.68
C GLN A 150 12.24 43.37 79.64
N THR A 151 12.11 44.45 80.41
CA THR A 151 10.85 44.83 81.05
C THR A 151 9.80 45.24 79.98
N PRO A 152 8.48 45.12 80.25
CA PRO A 152 7.43 45.51 79.29
C PRO A 152 7.50 46.97 78.80
N THR A 153 8.15 47.87 79.56
CA THR A 153 8.38 49.28 79.20
C THR A 153 9.72 49.52 78.49
N GLY A 154 10.53 48.48 78.27
CA GLY A 154 11.88 48.57 77.70
C GLY A 154 12.92 49.24 78.60
N SER A 155 12.57 49.61 79.84
CA SER A 155 13.42 50.40 80.74
C SER A 155 14.67 49.67 81.25
N VAL A 156 14.62 48.35 81.32
CA VAL A 156 15.78 47.48 81.56
C VAL A 156 15.78 46.44 80.44
N ARG A 157 16.88 46.34 79.70
CA ARG A 157 17.05 45.42 78.57
C ARG A 157 18.47 44.85 78.57
N LYS A 158 18.62 43.55 78.36
CA LYS A 158 19.91 42.85 78.31
C LYS A 158 19.90 41.76 77.25
N ARG A 159 21.05 41.53 76.63
CA ARG A 159 21.29 40.44 75.67
C ARG A 159 22.24 39.40 76.27
N SER A 160 22.08 38.15 75.87
CA SER A 160 22.95 37.05 76.28
C SER A 160 24.33 37.11 75.63
N SER A 161 25.24 36.29 76.14
CA SER A 161 26.36 35.75 75.38
C SER A 161 25.86 35.02 74.10
N MET A 162 26.75 34.86 73.12
CA MET A 162 26.46 34.11 71.90
C MET A 162 26.68 32.61 72.14
N ALA A 163 25.65 31.80 71.89
CA ALA A 163 25.74 30.34 71.90
C ALA A 163 25.76 29.82 70.46
N HIS A 164 26.75 29.02 70.09
CA HIS A 164 26.77 28.34 68.80
C HIS A 164 26.04 27.00 68.92
N ILE A 165 25.00 26.80 68.12
CA ILE A 165 24.24 25.55 68.05
C ILE A 165 24.47 24.94 66.68
N HIS A 166 24.91 23.69 66.66
CA HIS A 166 25.13 22.92 65.43
C HIS A 166 24.24 21.67 65.45
N ILE A 167 23.44 21.51 64.40
CA ILE A 167 22.55 20.35 64.23
C ILE A 167 23.26 19.34 63.33
N GLN A 168 23.36 18.10 63.81
CA GLN A 168 23.99 16.99 63.10
C GLN A 168 23.07 16.44 62.02
N GLU A 169 23.60 16.13 60.84
CA GLU A 169 22.84 15.48 59.77
C GLU A 169 22.39 14.07 60.18
N LEU A 170 21.10 13.74 60.02
CA LEU A 170 20.56 12.42 60.42
C LEU A 170 20.98 11.33 59.43
N PHE A 171 20.91 11.65 58.13
CA PHE A 171 21.44 10.83 57.05
C PHE A 171 21.85 11.70 55.87
N ASN A 172 22.96 11.32 55.21
CA ASN A 172 23.49 12.07 54.06
C ASN A 172 22.55 12.05 52.85
N ASN A 173 22.74 13.01 51.94
CA ASN A 173 22.09 13.07 50.62
C ASN A 173 22.04 11.70 49.93
N THR A 174 20.85 11.31 49.49
CA THR A 174 20.54 9.96 49.02
C THR A 174 21.04 9.74 47.60
N GLN A 175 21.70 8.61 47.36
CA GLN A 175 22.21 8.21 46.04
C GLN A 175 21.33 7.13 45.45
N ILE A 176 20.71 7.42 44.31
CA ILE A 176 20.02 6.39 43.52
C ILE A 176 21.04 5.63 42.65
N LYS A 177 20.95 4.30 42.65
CA LYS A 177 21.81 3.40 41.87
C LYS A 177 20.96 2.33 41.18
N VAL A 178 21.52 1.71 40.15
CA VAL A 178 20.91 0.60 39.40
C VAL A 178 21.86 -0.60 39.40
N SER A 179 21.32 -1.82 39.31
CA SER A 179 22.10 -3.07 39.36
C SER A 179 23.00 -3.32 38.14
N SER A 180 22.82 -2.56 37.06
CA SER A 180 23.66 -2.58 35.86
C SER A 180 23.54 -1.26 35.10
N ASP A 181 24.66 -0.72 34.60
CA ASP A 181 24.68 0.47 33.72
C ASP A 181 24.20 0.17 32.30
N GLN A 182 23.99 -1.12 31.97
CA GLN A 182 23.43 -1.61 30.71
C GLN A 182 22.28 -2.56 31.04
N VAL A 183 21.05 -2.15 30.77
CA VAL A 183 19.84 -2.97 30.96
C VAL A 183 19.22 -3.19 29.59
N THR A 184 19.01 -4.45 29.21
CA THR A 184 18.30 -4.83 27.99
C THR A 184 16.88 -5.25 28.35
N GLU A 185 15.96 -5.08 27.41
CA GLU A 185 14.58 -5.50 27.49
C GLU A 185 14.48 -6.99 27.91
N GLY A 186 13.70 -7.29 28.94
CA GLY A 186 13.56 -8.61 29.55
C GLY A 186 14.56 -8.93 30.68
N ASP A 187 15.57 -8.09 30.94
CA ASP A 187 16.48 -8.26 32.08
C ASP A 187 15.78 -7.93 33.42
N HIS A 188 16.24 -8.53 34.52
CA HIS A 188 15.84 -8.16 35.88
C HIS A 188 16.68 -6.98 36.38
N MET A 189 16.04 -5.84 36.67
CA MET A 189 16.69 -4.62 37.14
C MET A 189 16.31 -4.30 38.58
N THR A 190 17.29 -4.07 39.45
CA THR A 190 17.07 -3.51 40.79
C THR A 190 17.54 -2.06 40.82
N ILE A 191 16.72 -1.18 41.37
CA ILE A 191 17.06 0.23 41.63
C ILE A 191 17.14 0.40 43.15
N THR A 192 18.31 0.80 43.64
CA THR A 192 18.61 0.95 45.07
C THR A 192 18.68 2.42 45.45
N CYS A 193 18.12 2.77 46.60
CA CYS A 193 18.29 4.07 47.23
C CYS A 193 19.31 3.93 48.37
N ASP A 194 20.57 4.27 48.09
CA ASP A 194 21.63 4.25 49.08
C ASP A 194 21.59 5.53 49.92
N THR A 195 21.59 5.35 51.23
CA THR A 195 21.76 6.42 52.21
C THR A 195 22.58 5.89 53.39
N LYS A 196 23.19 6.80 54.14
CA LYS A 196 23.97 6.46 55.33
C LYS A 196 23.44 7.27 56.50
N LEU A 197 22.93 6.57 57.52
CA LEU A 197 22.59 7.15 58.82
C LEU A 197 23.83 7.64 59.55
N SER A 198 23.63 8.66 60.40
CA SER A 198 24.61 9.10 61.39
C SER A 198 25.00 7.93 62.33
N PRO A 199 26.29 7.72 62.63
CA PRO A 199 26.75 6.72 63.60
C PRO A 199 26.14 6.86 65.00
N HIS A 200 25.57 8.02 65.33
CA HIS A 200 24.88 8.25 66.60
C HIS A 200 23.41 7.79 66.60
N ARG A 201 22.86 7.40 65.43
CA ARG A 201 21.44 7.05 65.24
C ARG A 201 21.21 5.90 64.23
N GLU A 202 22.14 4.94 64.18
CA GLU A 202 22.14 3.80 63.24
C GLU A 202 20.86 2.93 63.30
N THR A 203 20.13 2.94 64.42
CA THR A 203 18.88 2.19 64.63
C THR A 203 17.61 2.93 64.15
N THR A 204 17.75 4.09 63.50
CA THR A 204 16.60 4.87 63.02
C THR A 204 15.94 4.19 61.83
N GLU A 205 14.66 3.85 61.95
CA GLU A 205 13.87 3.36 60.81
C GLU A 205 13.75 4.45 59.74
N LEU A 206 13.90 4.06 58.47
CA LEU A 206 13.74 4.92 57.31
C LEU A 206 12.74 4.31 56.33
N LEU A 207 11.93 5.17 55.71
CA LEU A 207 10.97 4.80 54.68
C LEU A 207 11.42 5.36 53.33
N PHE A 208 11.38 4.50 52.31
CA PHE A 208 11.88 4.73 50.96
C PHE A 208 10.74 4.69 49.95
N ALA A 209 10.68 5.66 49.05
CA ALA A 209 9.76 5.71 47.91
C ALA A 209 10.54 5.96 46.61
N PHE A 210 10.03 5.42 45.49
CA PHE A 210 10.66 5.54 44.17
C PHE A 210 9.72 6.19 43.16
N TYR A 211 10.29 7.00 42.27
CA TYR A 211 9.56 7.77 41.26
C TYR A 211 10.21 7.64 39.89
N ARG A 212 9.40 7.37 38.85
CA ARG A 212 9.78 7.44 37.41
C ARG A 212 9.07 8.60 36.75
N ASN A 213 9.81 9.49 36.08
CA ASN A 213 9.28 10.66 35.36
C ASN A 213 8.35 11.54 36.25
N GLY A 214 8.63 11.61 37.56
CA GLY A 214 7.80 12.31 38.56
C GLY A 214 6.64 11.51 39.14
N HIS A 215 6.21 10.42 38.50
CA HIS A 215 5.15 9.54 39.02
C HIS A 215 5.71 8.55 40.04
N ASN A 216 4.99 8.27 41.12
CA ASN A 216 5.38 7.26 42.11
C ASN A 216 5.25 5.85 41.49
N VAL A 217 6.29 5.03 41.61
CA VAL A 217 6.31 3.61 41.19
C VAL A 217 6.47 2.65 42.37
N GLN A 218 6.94 3.14 43.52
CA GLN A 218 6.89 2.44 44.80
C GLN A 218 6.61 3.44 45.91
N GLY A 219 5.56 3.19 46.70
CA GLY A 219 5.20 4.00 47.87
C GLY A 219 6.19 3.83 49.02
N PHE A 220 6.05 4.67 50.04
CA PHE A 220 6.92 4.61 51.23
C PHE A 220 6.86 3.24 51.91
N SER A 221 8.02 2.60 52.01
CA SER A 221 8.21 1.26 52.58
C SER A 221 9.60 1.13 53.21
N SER A 222 9.84 0.13 54.05
CA SER A 222 11.17 -0.15 54.60
C SER A 222 12.17 -0.72 53.58
N SER A 223 11.75 -1.02 52.34
CA SER A 223 12.63 -1.51 51.29
C SER A 223 13.38 -0.36 50.62
N ASN A 224 14.69 -0.28 50.84
CA ASN A 224 15.56 0.65 50.11
C ASN A 224 15.81 0.23 48.64
N GLN A 225 15.06 -0.74 48.12
CA GLN A 225 15.13 -1.24 46.74
C GLN A 225 13.74 -1.27 46.09
N TYR A 226 13.72 -0.98 44.80
CA TYR A 226 12.60 -1.18 43.88
C TYR A 226 13.06 -2.13 42.76
N GLY A 227 12.36 -3.25 42.60
CA GLY A 227 12.67 -4.27 41.60
C GLY A 227 11.76 -4.17 40.37
N VAL A 228 12.34 -4.25 39.18
CA VAL A 228 11.65 -4.39 37.89
C VAL A 228 12.00 -5.79 37.35
N PRO A 229 11.12 -6.81 37.53
CA PRO A 229 11.49 -8.20 37.27
C PRO A 229 11.77 -8.58 35.81
N SER A 230 11.28 -7.78 34.86
CA SER A 230 11.41 -7.99 33.42
C SER A 230 11.30 -6.64 32.71
N ALA A 231 12.40 -5.89 32.65
CA ALA A 231 12.44 -4.50 32.19
C ALA A 231 11.88 -4.33 30.76
N GLN A 232 10.96 -3.39 30.56
CA GLN A 232 10.41 -3.09 29.22
C GLN A 232 10.92 -1.74 28.70
N LEU A 233 10.84 -1.48 27.40
CA LEU A 233 11.28 -0.20 26.82
C LEU A 233 10.60 1.02 27.48
N GLU A 234 9.33 0.90 27.84
CA GLU A 234 8.51 1.89 28.55
C GLU A 234 8.92 2.14 30.02
N ASP A 235 9.81 1.32 30.59
CA ASP A 235 10.41 1.56 31.89
C ASP A 235 11.56 2.59 31.83
N SER A 236 12.05 2.94 30.64
CA SER A 236 13.07 3.98 30.45
C SER A 236 12.60 5.34 30.98
N GLY A 237 13.45 6.07 31.70
CA GLY A 237 13.06 7.37 32.23
C GLY A 237 13.97 7.96 33.29
N ASN A 238 13.56 9.13 33.78
CA ASN A 238 14.19 9.85 34.88
C ASN A 238 13.71 9.28 36.21
N TYR A 239 14.57 8.55 36.90
CA TYR A 239 14.32 8.00 38.22
C TYR A 239 14.84 8.90 39.34
N THR A 240 14.09 8.96 40.44
CA THR A 240 14.55 9.49 41.75
C THR A 240 14.03 8.61 42.87
N CYS A 241 14.77 8.53 43.98
CA CYS A 241 14.29 7.96 45.22
C CYS A 241 14.16 9.04 46.30
N GLU A 242 13.26 8.84 47.24
CA GLU A 242 13.03 9.75 48.36
C GLU A 242 12.99 8.95 49.67
N VAL A 243 13.63 9.49 50.70
CA VAL A 243 13.82 8.83 52.00
C VAL A 243 13.33 9.77 53.10
N GLN A 244 12.55 9.22 54.03
CA GLN A 244 12.04 9.97 55.18
C GLN A 244 12.04 9.15 56.47
N THR A 245 12.01 9.83 57.61
CA THR A 245 11.63 9.21 58.90
C THR A 245 10.14 8.81 58.91
N PRO A 246 9.69 7.84 59.73
CA PRO A 246 8.28 7.46 59.84
C PRO A 246 7.33 8.61 60.21
N THR A 247 7.84 9.64 60.90
CA THR A 247 7.13 10.88 61.25
C THR A 247 7.16 11.95 60.16
N GLY A 248 8.00 11.80 59.13
CA GLY A 248 8.26 12.83 58.12
C GLY A 248 9.11 14.01 58.60
N SER A 249 9.71 13.95 59.79
CA SER A 249 10.53 15.03 60.39
C SER A 249 11.82 15.33 59.62
N VAL A 250 12.37 14.33 58.92
CA VAL A 250 13.47 14.47 57.96
C VAL A 250 13.06 13.79 56.67
N ARG A 251 13.30 14.46 55.53
CA ARG A 251 12.90 14.01 54.20
C ARG A 251 13.87 14.52 53.15
N LYS A 252 14.55 13.62 52.42
CA LYS A 252 15.52 13.97 51.36
C LYS A 252 15.27 13.16 50.10
N ARG A 253 15.46 13.79 48.93
CA ARG A 253 15.32 13.18 47.60
C ARG A 253 16.66 13.13 46.89
N SER A 254 16.88 12.06 46.12
CA SER A 254 18.11 11.87 45.34
C SER A 254 18.21 12.87 44.20
N ASN A 255 19.41 12.99 43.63
CA ASN A 255 19.54 13.49 42.26
C ASN A 255 18.76 12.60 41.28
N VAL A 256 18.45 13.13 40.11
CA VAL A 256 17.87 12.36 39.00
C VAL A 256 18.93 11.43 38.42
N LEU A 257 18.54 10.19 38.15
CA LEU A 257 19.28 9.22 37.33
C LEU A 257 18.42 8.85 36.13
N TYR A 258 18.90 9.10 34.92
CA TYR A 258 18.23 8.61 33.70
C TYR A 258 18.64 7.16 33.46
N ILE A 259 17.66 6.26 33.36
CA ILE A 259 17.86 4.85 33.02
C ILE A 259 17.29 4.62 31.63
N HIS A 260 18.10 4.04 30.75
CA HIS A 260 17.72 3.67 29.40
C HIS A 260 17.76 2.15 29.25
N ILE A 261 16.65 1.57 28.78
CA ILE A 261 16.55 0.13 28.51
C ILE A 261 16.69 -0.07 27.00
N GLN A 262 17.65 -0.92 26.62
CA GLN A 262 17.96 -1.24 25.23
C GLN A 262 16.97 -2.27 24.69
N GLU A 263 16.57 -2.13 23.42
CA GLU A 263 15.72 -3.13 22.74
C GLU A 263 16.46 -4.47 22.62
N LEU A 264 15.80 -5.58 22.98
CA LEU A 264 16.38 -6.92 22.86
C LEU A 264 16.39 -7.39 21.40
N PHE A 265 15.23 -7.28 20.73
CA PHE A 265 15.07 -7.57 19.31
C PHE A 265 14.02 -6.66 18.69
N SER A 266 14.22 -6.28 17.42
CA SER A 266 13.35 -5.33 16.71
C SER A 266 11.96 -5.91 16.41
N THR A 267 10.95 -5.04 16.32
CA THR A 267 9.56 -5.45 16.09
C THR A 267 9.44 -6.26 14.78
N PRO A 268 8.99 -7.53 14.83
CA PRO A 268 9.16 -8.49 13.75
C PRO A 268 8.34 -8.13 12.50
N GLN A 269 8.86 -8.50 11.33
CA GLN A 269 8.26 -8.24 10.02
C GLN A 269 8.03 -9.55 9.26
N ILE A 270 6.96 -9.61 8.46
CA ILE A 270 6.69 -10.78 7.60
C ILE A 270 7.37 -10.58 6.23
N LYS A 271 8.19 -11.56 5.81
CA LYS A 271 8.76 -11.65 4.46
C LYS A 271 8.24 -12.93 3.79
N VAL A 272 7.49 -12.79 2.69
CA VAL A 272 6.88 -13.91 1.94
C VAL A 272 7.69 -14.20 0.67
N ARG A 273 7.91 -15.49 0.36
CA ARG A 273 8.53 -15.94 -0.90
C ARG A 273 7.85 -17.21 -1.43
N PRO A 274 7.48 -17.29 -2.73
CA PRO A 274 7.41 -16.19 -3.69
C PRO A 274 6.38 -15.12 -3.28
N ASN A 275 6.46 -13.94 -3.89
CA ASN A 275 5.49 -12.86 -3.74
C ASN A 275 5.36 -12.10 -5.08
N PRO A 276 4.18 -12.09 -5.75
CA PRO A 276 2.96 -12.80 -5.36
C PRO A 276 3.15 -14.32 -5.38
N ALA A 277 2.44 -15.01 -4.49
CA ALA A 277 2.35 -16.48 -4.47
C ALA A 277 1.19 -16.96 -5.34
N ARG A 278 1.33 -18.14 -5.92
CA ARG A 278 0.36 -18.80 -6.81
C ARG A 278 -0.08 -20.14 -6.25
N GLU A 279 -1.23 -20.58 -6.73
CA GLU A 279 -1.77 -21.90 -6.46
C GLU A 279 -0.77 -22.99 -6.91
N GLY A 280 -0.37 -23.85 -5.98
CA GLY A 280 0.68 -24.86 -6.16
C GLY A 280 2.11 -24.40 -5.86
N ASP A 281 2.37 -23.12 -5.55
CA ASP A 281 3.70 -22.68 -5.13
C ASP A 281 4.05 -23.23 -3.73
N HIS A 282 5.32 -23.61 -3.53
CA HIS A 282 5.87 -23.79 -2.19
C HIS A 282 6.15 -22.41 -1.57
N MET A 283 5.16 -21.87 -0.86
CA MET A 283 5.24 -20.57 -0.19
C MET A 283 5.92 -20.69 1.17
N ILE A 284 6.86 -19.79 1.45
CA ILE A 284 7.54 -19.66 2.74
C ILE A 284 7.27 -18.27 3.31
N ILE A 285 6.70 -18.24 4.52
CA ILE A 285 6.47 -17.04 5.32
C ILE A 285 7.57 -16.99 6.37
N THR A 286 8.47 -16.01 6.27
CA THR A 286 9.55 -15.78 7.23
C THR A 286 9.13 -14.70 8.22
N CYS A 287 9.32 -14.95 9.51
CA CYS A 287 9.25 -13.95 10.56
C CYS A 287 10.66 -13.40 10.81
N ASP A 288 10.84 -12.12 10.48
CA ASP A 288 12.14 -11.48 10.35
C ASP A 288 12.30 -10.42 11.45
N THR A 289 13.38 -10.48 12.20
CA THR A 289 13.66 -9.61 13.35
C THR A 289 15.17 -9.57 13.55
N GLU A 290 15.68 -8.45 14.05
CA GLU A 290 17.10 -8.23 14.31
C GLU A 290 17.31 -8.24 15.83
N LEU A 291 18.11 -9.21 16.30
CA LEU A 291 18.50 -9.38 17.70
C LEU A 291 19.66 -8.42 18.01
N SER A 292 19.68 -7.86 19.22
CA SER A 292 20.68 -6.90 19.65
C SER A 292 22.11 -7.48 19.62
N PRO A 293 23.12 -6.74 19.08
CA PRO A 293 24.53 -7.16 19.10
C PRO A 293 25.10 -7.39 20.51
N HIS A 294 24.41 -6.97 21.57
CA HIS A 294 24.79 -7.22 22.96
C HIS A 294 24.10 -8.45 23.57
N ARG A 295 23.33 -9.20 22.76
CA ARG A 295 22.54 -10.38 23.14
C ARG A 295 22.47 -11.43 22.02
N GLU A 296 23.45 -11.50 21.11
CA GLU A 296 23.46 -12.39 19.93
C GLU A 296 23.21 -13.89 20.23
N THR A 297 23.48 -14.34 21.45
CA THR A 297 23.28 -15.73 21.91
C THR A 297 21.89 -16.00 22.49
N THR A 298 20.99 -15.00 22.57
CA THR A 298 19.64 -15.18 23.09
C THR A 298 18.76 -15.92 22.09
N GLU A 299 18.34 -17.13 22.45
CA GLU A 299 17.36 -17.89 21.67
C GLU A 299 16.02 -17.12 21.56
N LEU A 300 15.39 -17.21 20.38
CA LEU A 300 14.07 -16.64 20.12
C LEU A 300 13.11 -17.73 19.63
N GLN A 301 11.86 -17.64 20.07
CA GLN A 301 10.79 -18.54 19.66
C GLN A 301 9.75 -17.80 18.80
N PHE A 302 9.35 -18.43 17.72
CA PHE A 302 8.51 -17.86 16.66
C PHE A 302 7.19 -18.62 16.55
N ALA A 303 6.07 -17.88 16.51
CA ALA A 303 4.73 -18.39 16.24
C ALA A 303 4.11 -17.66 15.03
N PHE A 304 3.25 -18.35 14.28
CA PHE A 304 2.57 -17.82 13.09
C PHE A 304 1.06 -17.95 13.23
N TYR A 305 0.35 -16.95 12.71
CA TYR A 305 -1.11 -16.85 12.80
C TYR A 305 -1.71 -16.39 11.47
N ARG A 306 -2.78 -17.04 11.00
CA ARG A 306 -3.62 -16.63 9.85
C ARG A 306 -5.01 -16.31 10.38
N ASN A 307 -5.55 -15.14 10.03
CA ASN A 307 -6.90 -14.69 10.42
C ASN A 307 -7.16 -14.76 11.96
N GLY A 308 -6.11 -14.64 12.77
CA GLY A 308 -6.15 -14.79 14.23
C GLY A 308 -5.97 -16.22 14.76
N HIS A 309 -6.15 -17.25 13.93
CA HIS A 309 -5.91 -18.64 14.29
C HIS A 309 -4.41 -18.97 14.27
N ASN A 310 -3.97 -19.89 15.14
CA ASN A 310 -2.56 -20.28 15.24
C ASN A 310 -2.24 -21.37 14.20
N GLU A 311 -1.35 -21.06 13.27
CA GLU A 311 -0.86 -21.97 12.22
C GLU A 311 0.43 -22.70 12.65
N GLN A 312 1.26 -22.03 13.47
CA GLN A 312 2.45 -22.60 14.08
C GLN A 312 2.60 -22.06 15.51
N ARG A 313 2.74 -22.98 16.46
CA ARG A 313 3.04 -22.67 17.86
C ARG A 313 4.51 -22.25 18.00
N PHE A 314 4.82 -21.55 19.10
CA PHE A 314 6.18 -21.11 19.41
C PHE A 314 7.21 -22.24 19.27
N SER A 315 8.19 -22.03 18.39
CA SER A 315 9.32 -22.93 18.13
C SER A 315 10.54 -22.13 17.66
N LEU A 316 11.73 -22.73 17.61
CA LEU A 316 12.96 -22.05 17.16
C LEU A 316 12.97 -21.74 15.64
N TYR A 317 11.95 -22.13 14.88
CA TYR A 317 11.90 -21.96 13.43
C TYR A 317 11.24 -20.63 13.04
N ASN A 318 12.05 -19.66 12.61
CA ASN A 318 11.58 -18.35 12.12
C ASN A 318 10.86 -18.38 10.75
N LYS A 319 10.42 -19.56 10.30
CA LYS A 319 9.75 -19.79 9.02
C LYS A 319 8.58 -20.73 9.22
N TYR A 320 7.49 -20.44 8.52
CA TYR A 320 6.35 -21.31 8.29
C TYR A 320 6.26 -21.60 6.80
N GLY A 321 6.18 -22.88 6.42
CA GLY A 321 6.16 -23.33 5.03
C GLY A 321 4.81 -23.92 4.65
N VAL A 322 4.27 -23.49 3.51
CA VAL A 322 3.08 -24.05 2.86
C VAL A 322 3.56 -24.77 1.60
N PRO A 323 3.67 -26.11 1.59
CA PRO A 323 4.36 -26.84 0.52
C PRO A 323 3.70 -26.77 -0.87
N SER A 324 2.41 -26.48 -0.93
CA SER A 324 1.61 -26.34 -2.15
C SER A 324 0.42 -25.42 -1.86
N ALA A 325 0.62 -24.11 -1.99
CA ALA A 325 -0.35 -23.10 -1.57
C ALA A 325 -1.70 -23.26 -2.28
N GLN A 326 -2.79 -23.20 -1.52
CA GLN A 326 -4.17 -23.27 -2.02
C GLN A 326 -4.84 -21.89 -1.93
N LEU A 327 -5.96 -21.68 -2.63
CA LEU A 327 -6.68 -20.40 -2.57
C LEU A 327 -7.15 -20.04 -1.14
N GLU A 328 -7.42 -21.05 -0.31
CA GLU A 328 -7.76 -20.92 1.12
C GLU A 328 -6.59 -20.49 2.02
N ASP A 329 -5.35 -20.51 1.52
CA ASP A 329 -4.18 -19.92 2.19
C ASP A 329 -4.10 -18.39 1.98
N SER A 330 -5.07 -17.80 1.25
CA SER A 330 -5.26 -16.35 1.26
C SER A 330 -5.78 -15.89 2.64
N GLY A 331 -5.16 -14.86 3.23
CA GLY A 331 -5.58 -14.38 4.54
C GLY A 331 -4.67 -13.33 5.16
N ASN A 332 -5.05 -12.88 6.35
CA ASN A 332 -4.34 -11.90 7.16
C ASN A 332 -3.34 -12.61 8.09
N TYR A 333 -2.06 -12.56 7.75
CA TYR A 333 -1.00 -13.18 8.55
C TYR A 333 -0.39 -12.21 9.56
N THR A 334 -0.07 -12.72 10.76
CA THR A 334 0.86 -12.10 11.72
C THR A 334 1.83 -13.16 12.23
N CYS A 335 3.06 -12.75 12.58
CA CYS A 335 3.98 -13.58 13.34
C CYS A 335 4.27 -12.94 14.69
N GLU A 336 4.72 -13.74 15.64
CA GLU A 336 5.01 -13.32 17.01
C GLU A 336 6.31 -13.97 17.48
N VAL A 337 7.14 -13.18 18.14
CA VAL A 337 8.47 -13.57 18.61
C VAL A 337 8.56 -13.35 20.11
N GLN A 338 9.12 -14.32 20.85
CA GLN A 338 9.33 -14.22 22.29
C GLN A 338 10.67 -14.83 22.73
N THR A 339 11.16 -14.43 23.91
CA THR A 339 12.20 -15.19 24.64
C THR A 339 11.62 -16.50 25.19
N PRO A 340 12.44 -17.53 25.49
CA PRO A 340 11.95 -18.82 26.01
C PRO A 340 11.23 -18.72 27.38
N THR A 341 11.52 -17.66 28.13
CA THR A 341 10.85 -17.30 29.40
C THR A 341 9.58 -16.47 29.21
N GLY A 342 9.34 -15.92 28.02
CA GLY A 342 8.28 -14.95 27.75
C GLY A 342 8.51 -13.54 28.31
N SER A 343 9.73 -13.22 28.79
CA SER A 343 10.09 -11.90 29.35
C SER A 343 10.03 -10.75 28.34
N VAL A 344 10.22 -11.05 27.06
CA VAL A 344 10.03 -10.13 25.93
C VAL A 344 9.18 -10.85 24.89
N ARG A 345 8.17 -10.16 24.35
CA ARG A 345 7.26 -10.70 23.34
C ARG A 345 6.73 -9.59 22.43
N LYS A 346 6.96 -9.71 21.11
CA LYS A 346 6.51 -8.72 20.11
C LYS A 346 5.82 -9.41 18.94
N ARG A 347 4.81 -8.75 18.39
CA ARG A 347 3.99 -9.22 17.26
C ARG A 347 4.21 -8.33 16.04
N SER A 348 4.19 -8.91 14.85
CA SER A 348 4.32 -8.19 13.60
C SER A 348 3.10 -7.33 13.29
N SER A 349 3.28 -6.38 12.37
CA SER A 349 2.15 -5.84 11.61
C SER A 349 1.42 -6.95 10.85
N MET A 350 0.14 -6.70 10.54
CA MET A 350 -0.69 -7.64 9.77
C MET A 350 -0.39 -7.51 8.28
N VAL A 351 -0.10 -8.62 7.62
CA VAL A 351 0.15 -8.68 6.17
C VAL A 351 -0.92 -9.55 5.51
N HIS A 352 -1.66 -8.96 4.57
CA HIS A 352 -2.60 -9.73 3.75
C HIS A 352 -1.83 -10.46 2.64
N ILE A 353 -1.91 -11.79 2.63
CA ILE A 353 -1.36 -12.64 1.57
C ILE A 353 -2.54 -13.12 0.72
N HIS A 354 -2.41 -13.03 -0.61
CA HIS A 354 -3.40 -13.51 -1.56
C HIS A 354 -2.74 -14.48 -2.54
N ILE A 355 -3.28 -15.69 -2.63
CA ILE A 355 -2.81 -16.74 -3.53
C ILE A 355 -3.50 -16.61 -4.89
N GLN A 356 -2.71 -16.47 -5.96
CA GLN A 356 -3.23 -16.30 -7.32
C GLN A 356 -3.53 -17.66 -7.97
N ALA A 357 -4.76 -17.87 -8.43
CA ALA A 357 -5.19 -19.10 -9.09
C ALA A 357 -4.35 -19.43 -10.35
N LEU A 358 -3.97 -20.71 -10.52
CA LEU A 358 -3.14 -21.16 -11.64
C LEU A 358 -4.00 -21.44 -12.88
N LEU A 359 -4.55 -20.38 -13.46
CA LEU A 359 -5.26 -20.44 -14.74
C LEU A 359 -4.35 -21.02 -15.84
N THR A 360 -4.88 -21.96 -16.64
CA THR A 360 -4.19 -22.58 -17.79
C THR A 360 -4.69 -22.00 -19.12
N LYS A 361 -4.35 -22.59 -20.27
CA LYS A 361 -4.94 -22.20 -21.58
C LYS A 361 -6.34 -22.83 -21.70
N PRO A 362 -7.32 -22.18 -22.36
CA PRO A 362 -8.61 -22.81 -22.62
C PRO A 362 -8.46 -24.03 -23.56
N GLN A 363 -9.37 -24.99 -23.47
CA GLN A 363 -9.50 -26.10 -24.42
C GLN A 363 -10.68 -25.86 -25.37
N ILE A 364 -10.50 -26.23 -26.64
CA ILE A 364 -11.57 -26.20 -27.65
C ILE A 364 -12.10 -27.61 -27.84
N ILE A 365 -13.39 -27.78 -27.56
CA ILE A 365 -14.17 -29.01 -27.71
C ILE A 365 -15.11 -28.82 -28.90
N LEU A 366 -15.31 -29.86 -29.71
CA LEU A 366 -16.20 -29.85 -30.88
C LEU A 366 -17.33 -30.85 -30.67
N SER A 367 -18.56 -30.47 -31.01
CA SER A 367 -19.77 -31.29 -30.83
C SER A 367 -19.69 -32.69 -31.46
N SER A 368 -19.06 -32.81 -32.63
CA SER A 368 -18.91 -34.07 -33.36
C SER A 368 -17.64 -34.10 -34.21
N LYS A 369 -17.10 -35.31 -34.44
CA LYS A 369 -16.04 -35.61 -35.44
C LYS A 369 -16.28 -37.02 -36.01
N PRO A 370 -16.16 -37.26 -37.33
CA PRO A 370 -15.97 -36.26 -38.39
C PRO A 370 -17.19 -35.34 -38.55
N LEU A 371 -16.93 -34.15 -39.09
CA LEU A 371 -17.93 -33.12 -39.39
C LEU A 371 -18.07 -33.01 -40.91
N ALA A 372 -19.29 -33.11 -41.44
CA ALA A 372 -19.58 -33.03 -42.87
C ALA A 372 -20.44 -31.79 -43.20
N GLU A 373 -20.53 -31.44 -44.48
CA GLU A 373 -21.48 -30.40 -44.92
C GLU A 373 -22.91 -30.74 -44.46
N GLY A 374 -23.62 -29.74 -43.94
CA GLY A 374 -25.00 -29.87 -43.47
C GLY A 374 -25.17 -30.33 -42.02
N ASP A 375 -24.09 -30.70 -41.32
CA ASP A 375 -24.11 -31.01 -39.89
C ASP A 375 -24.14 -29.71 -39.05
N GLU A 376 -24.71 -29.75 -37.84
CA GLU A 376 -24.57 -28.68 -36.86
C GLU A 376 -23.19 -28.73 -36.19
N MET A 377 -22.41 -27.66 -36.33
CA MET A 377 -21.10 -27.51 -35.68
C MET A 377 -21.24 -26.60 -34.45
N THR A 378 -21.02 -27.15 -33.25
CA THR A 378 -20.88 -26.36 -32.03
C THR A 378 -19.46 -26.48 -31.49
N ILE A 379 -18.80 -25.33 -31.34
CA ILE A 379 -17.46 -25.16 -30.78
C ILE A 379 -17.62 -24.66 -29.34
N THR A 380 -17.24 -25.50 -28.37
CA THR A 380 -17.27 -25.17 -26.94
C THR A 380 -15.86 -24.81 -26.46
N CYS A 381 -15.75 -23.73 -25.68
CA CYS A 381 -14.52 -23.26 -25.08
C CYS A 381 -14.52 -23.51 -23.57
N ASP A 382 -13.79 -24.54 -23.13
CA ASP A 382 -13.56 -24.82 -21.72
C ASP A 382 -12.42 -23.92 -21.20
N PRO A 383 -12.65 -23.03 -20.21
CA PRO A 383 -11.60 -22.19 -19.63
C PRO A 383 -10.58 -22.95 -18.77
N ASN A 384 -10.74 -24.26 -18.55
CA ASN A 384 -9.92 -25.12 -17.67
C ASN A 384 -9.78 -24.55 -16.25
N LEU A 385 -10.91 -24.09 -15.68
CA LEU A 385 -10.98 -23.47 -14.35
C LEU A 385 -11.00 -24.47 -13.17
N GLY A 386 -11.00 -25.77 -13.43
CA GLY A 386 -11.01 -26.80 -12.38
C GLY A 386 -12.18 -26.63 -11.41
N ASN A 387 -11.91 -26.69 -10.10
CA ASN A 387 -12.91 -26.56 -9.05
C ASN A 387 -13.17 -25.10 -8.61
N ILE A 388 -12.75 -24.10 -9.38
CA ILE A 388 -12.94 -22.67 -9.08
C ILE A 388 -14.40 -22.26 -9.32
N ARG A 389 -15.28 -22.62 -8.38
CA ARG A 389 -16.73 -22.36 -8.42
C ARG A 389 -17.10 -20.86 -8.40
N ASN A 390 -16.18 -19.99 -8.00
CA ASN A 390 -16.40 -18.56 -7.78
C ASN A 390 -15.64 -17.69 -8.79
N SER A 391 -15.67 -18.03 -10.07
CA SER A 391 -15.18 -17.12 -11.13
C SER A 391 -16.31 -16.22 -11.65
N THR A 392 -16.11 -14.93 -11.44
CA THR A 392 -16.67 -13.82 -12.22
C THR A 392 -17.02 -14.16 -13.67
N GLU A 393 -18.21 -13.67 -14.08
CA GLU A 393 -18.74 -13.45 -15.43
C GLU A 393 -17.66 -13.58 -16.52
N LEU A 394 -17.68 -14.71 -17.22
CA LEU A 394 -16.63 -15.10 -18.16
C LEU A 394 -17.03 -14.68 -19.56
N GLN A 395 -16.35 -13.65 -20.08
CA GLN A 395 -16.52 -13.25 -21.47
C GLN A 395 -15.59 -14.06 -22.39
N PHE A 396 -16.21 -14.73 -23.36
CA PHE A 396 -15.61 -15.55 -24.40
C PHE A 396 -15.73 -14.84 -25.76
N ALA A 397 -14.67 -14.88 -26.56
CA ALA A 397 -14.72 -14.48 -27.97
C ALA A 397 -14.21 -15.61 -28.86
N PHE A 398 -14.81 -15.76 -30.06
CA PHE A 398 -14.40 -16.74 -31.06
C PHE A 398 -13.97 -16.05 -32.34
N PHE A 399 -12.88 -16.55 -32.92
CA PHE A 399 -12.30 -16.07 -34.16
C PHE A 399 -12.10 -17.24 -35.14
N LYS A 400 -12.32 -17.00 -36.43
CA LYS A 400 -12.05 -17.92 -37.54
C LYS A 400 -10.99 -17.30 -38.43
N ASN A 401 -9.85 -17.97 -38.59
CA ASN A 401 -8.68 -17.48 -39.36
C ASN A 401 -8.23 -16.05 -38.96
N GLY A 402 -8.45 -15.66 -37.69
CA GLY A 402 -8.13 -14.34 -37.14
C GLY A 402 -9.27 -13.30 -37.21
N LEU A 403 -10.35 -13.56 -37.94
CA LEU A 403 -11.54 -12.69 -37.99
C LEU A 403 -12.52 -13.06 -36.87
N ILE A 404 -13.12 -12.06 -36.21
CA ILE A 404 -14.12 -12.28 -35.15
C ILE A 404 -15.38 -12.92 -35.77
N VAL A 405 -15.82 -14.04 -35.22
CA VAL A 405 -17.12 -14.68 -35.55
C VAL A 405 -18.11 -14.62 -34.39
N GLN A 406 -17.63 -14.46 -33.16
CA GLN A 406 -18.44 -14.11 -31.98
C GLN A 406 -17.62 -13.18 -31.08
N GLY A 407 -18.14 -11.97 -30.84
CA GLY A 407 -17.53 -11.02 -29.91
C GLY A 407 -17.70 -11.44 -28.44
N PHE A 408 -16.95 -10.78 -27.55
CA PHE A 408 -16.94 -11.05 -26.11
C PHE A 408 -18.35 -11.07 -25.50
N ASN A 409 -18.82 -12.27 -25.13
CA ASN A 409 -20.10 -12.52 -24.49
C ASN A 409 -20.01 -13.70 -23.50
N ASP A 410 -21.07 -13.96 -22.73
CA ASP A 410 -21.05 -14.99 -21.68
C ASP A 410 -21.27 -16.42 -22.22
N SER A 411 -21.35 -16.59 -23.54
CA SER A 411 -21.53 -17.90 -24.17
C SER A 411 -20.17 -18.57 -24.42
N SER A 412 -19.88 -19.60 -23.64
CA SER A 412 -18.76 -20.52 -23.88
C SER A 412 -18.93 -21.38 -25.14
N ASN A 413 -20.02 -21.21 -25.90
CA ASN A 413 -20.30 -21.89 -27.16
C ASN A 413 -20.40 -20.90 -28.33
N TYR A 414 -19.95 -21.34 -29.50
CA TYR A 414 -20.25 -20.76 -30.82
C TYR A 414 -20.80 -21.86 -31.73
N THR A 415 -21.95 -21.63 -32.37
CA THR A 415 -22.69 -22.64 -33.13
C THR A 415 -22.96 -22.19 -34.56
N VAL A 416 -22.64 -23.05 -35.53
CA VAL A 416 -23.01 -22.92 -36.94
C VAL A 416 -24.08 -23.98 -37.25
N PRO A 417 -25.36 -23.59 -37.52
CA PRO A 417 -26.47 -24.54 -37.67
C PRO A 417 -26.38 -25.50 -38.86
N SER A 418 -25.57 -25.19 -39.88
CA SER A 418 -25.37 -26.03 -41.06
C SER A 418 -23.99 -25.76 -41.66
N ALA A 419 -22.99 -26.55 -41.27
CA ALA A 419 -21.61 -26.38 -41.71
C ALA A 419 -21.49 -26.49 -43.24
N GLN A 420 -20.69 -25.61 -43.85
CA GLN A 420 -20.34 -25.64 -45.28
C GLN A 420 -18.83 -25.82 -45.42
N LEU A 421 -18.32 -26.18 -46.61
CA LEU A 421 -16.86 -26.37 -46.81
C LEU A 421 -16.02 -25.13 -46.43
N GLU A 422 -16.57 -23.93 -46.60
CA GLU A 422 -15.97 -22.64 -46.21
C GLU A 422 -15.88 -22.41 -44.68
N GLU A 423 -16.50 -23.25 -43.86
CA GLU A 423 -16.28 -23.33 -42.40
C GLU A 423 -15.07 -24.18 -42.01
N SER A 424 -14.26 -24.62 -42.97
CA SER A 424 -12.94 -25.17 -42.68
C SER A 424 -11.94 -24.06 -42.33
N GLY A 425 -11.18 -24.20 -41.25
CA GLY A 425 -10.22 -23.17 -40.83
C GLY A 425 -9.66 -23.35 -39.42
N ASN A 426 -8.86 -22.37 -38.99
CA ASN A 426 -8.32 -22.27 -37.64
C ASN A 426 -9.26 -21.46 -36.76
N TYR A 427 -9.90 -22.12 -35.79
CA TYR A 427 -10.77 -21.48 -34.81
C TYR A 427 -10.01 -21.20 -33.52
N THR A 428 -10.03 -19.94 -33.09
CA THR A 428 -9.45 -19.48 -31.83
C THR A 428 -10.58 -19.14 -30.85
N CYS A 429 -10.50 -19.64 -29.62
CA CYS A 429 -11.25 -19.06 -28.50
C CYS A 429 -10.32 -18.16 -27.69
N GLU A 430 -10.82 -17.02 -27.21
CA GLU A 430 -10.20 -16.21 -26.16
C GLU A 430 -11.12 -16.04 -24.96
N VAL A 431 -10.59 -16.25 -23.75
CA VAL A 431 -11.25 -15.96 -22.47
C VAL A 431 -10.21 -15.39 -21.49
N LYS A 432 -10.55 -14.30 -20.77
CA LYS A 432 -9.64 -13.62 -19.81
C LYS A 432 -8.21 -13.40 -20.36
N LYS A 433 -8.09 -12.91 -21.60
CA LYS A 433 -6.83 -12.66 -22.33
C LYS A 433 -5.95 -13.89 -22.58
N ARG A 434 -6.55 -15.08 -22.59
CA ARG A 434 -5.90 -16.37 -22.84
C ARG A 434 -6.61 -17.06 -23.99
N SER A 435 -5.83 -17.56 -24.94
CA SER A 435 -6.38 -18.21 -26.12
C SER A 435 -5.76 -19.58 -26.40
N SER A 436 -6.52 -20.38 -27.13
CA SER A 436 -6.08 -21.60 -27.79
C SER A 436 -6.70 -21.64 -29.19
N VAL A 437 -6.10 -22.44 -30.08
CA VAL A 437 -6.54 -22.58 -31.47
C VAL A 437 -6.73 -24.05 -31.80
N SER A 438 -7.72 -24.36 -32.63
CA SER A 438 -8.01 -25.69 -33.15
C SER A 438 -8.28 -25.60 -34.65
N GLN A 439 -7.62 -26.46 -35.43
CA GLN A 439 -7.94 -26.59 -36.85
C GLN A 439 -9.17 -27.49 -37.00
N ILE A 440 -10.19 -26.98 -37.66
CA ILE A 440 -11.43 -27.68 -37.97
C ILE A 440 -11.54 -27.82 -39.49
N GLN A 441 -11.94 -29.01 -39.94
CA GLN A 441 -12.11 -29.36 -41.34
C GLN A 441 -13.53 -29.90 -41.52
N VAL A 442 -14.26 -29.35 -42.49
CA VAL A 442 -15.54 -29.90 -42.93
C VAL A 442 -15.27 -30.87 -44.08
N GLU A 443 -15.87 -32.06 -44.03
CA GLU A 443 -15.82 -33.05 -45.12
C GLU A 443 -16.96 -32.79 -46.12
N GLU A 444 -16.65 -32.87 -47.42
CA GLU A 444 -17.68 -32.75 -48.47
C GLU A 444 -18.72 -33.87 -48.30
N LEU A 445 -20.02 -33.52 -48.33
CA LEU A 445 -21.11 -34.49 -48.24
C LEU A 445 -21.36 -35.16 -49.59
N PHE A 446 -21.46 -34.37 -50.66
CA PHE A 446 -21.54 -34.87 -52.04
C PHE A 446 -20.89 -33.89 -53.02
N SER A 447 -20.23 -34.42 -54.05
CA SER A 447 -19.54 -33.61 -55.05
C SER A 447 -20.49 -32.76 -55.91
N SER A 448 -20.06 -31.57 -56.32
CA SER A 448 -20.82 -30.72 -57.26
C SER A 448 -21.32 -31.51 -58.48
N PRO A 449 -22.63 -31.51 -58.76
CA PRO A 449 -23.23 -32.43 -59.73
C PRO A 449 -22.88 -32.10 -61.17
N GLN A 450 -22.86 -33.13 -62.02
CA GLN A 450 -22.57 -33.06 -63.45
C GLN A 450 -23.73 -33.62 -64.26
N ILE A 451 -24.02 -33.04 -65.42
CA ILE A 451 -25.03 -33.58 -66.35
C ILE A 451 -24.38 -34.61 -67.27
N LYS A 452 -25.02 -35.77 -67.41
CA LYS A 452 -24.72 -36.79 -68.43
C LYS A 452 -25.98 -37.05 -69.24
N VAL A 453 -25.91 -36.84 -70.55
CA VAL A 453 -27.03 -37.02 -71.49
C VAL A 453 -26.88 -38.39 -72.16
N ARG A 454 -27.99 -39.07 -72.48
CA ARG A 454 -27.98 -40.26 -73.34
C ARG A 454 -29.22 -40.29 -74.25
N PRO A 455 -29.07 -40.57 -75.56
CA PRO A 455 -27.81 -40.62 -76.32
C PRO A 455 -27.13 -39.22 -76.42
N ASP A 456 -25.83 -39.18 -76.74
CA ASP A 456 -25.07 -37.92 -76.86
C ASP A 456 -25.41 -37.09 -78.12
N GLN A 457 -26.13 -37.71 -79.07
CA GLN A 457 -26.69 -37.08 -80.25
C GLN A 457 -28.18 -37.42 -80.28
N VAL A 458 -29.02 -36.38 -80.37
CA VAL A 458 -30.48 -36.51 -80.21
C VAL A 458 -31.18 -35.79 -81.36
N THR A 459 -32.10 -36.49 -82.00
CA THR A 459 -32.92 -35.99 -83.11
C THR A 459 -34.39 -35.89 -82.71
N GLU A 460 -35.15 -35.14 -83.51
CA GLU A 460 -36.58 -34.92 -83.31
C GLU A 460 -37.35 -36.26 -83.32
N GLY A 461 -38.00 -36.58 -82.21
CA GLY A 461 -38.72 -37.81 -81.96
C GLY A 461 -38.02 -38.82 -81.04
N ASP A 462 -36.71 -38.70 -80.81
CA ASP A 462 -35.92 -39.64 -79.97
C ASP A 462 -36.34 -39.59 -78.49
N HIS A 463 -35.98 -40.64 -77.74
CA HIS A 463 -36.04 -40.66 -76.26
C HIS A 463 -34.70 -40.25 -75.67
N MET A 464 -34.66 -39.17 -74.89
CA MET A 464 -33.46 -38.65 -74.23
C MET A 464 -33.55 -38.76 -72.71
N THR A 465 -32.51 -39.30 -72.06
CA THR A 465 -32.35 -39.27 -70.61
C THR A 465 -31.26 -38.27 -70.23
N ILE A 466 -31.58 -37.36 -69.30
CA ILE A 466 -30.62 -36.48 -68.64
C ILE A 466 -30.40 -37.04 -67.22
N THR A 467 -29.19 -37.53 -66.95
CA THR A 467 -28.76 -37.98 -65.62
C THR A 467 -28.02 -36.85 -64.90
N CYS A 468 -28.41 -36.59 -63.65
CA CYS A 468 -27.65 -35.77 -62.71
C CYS A 468 -26.71 -36.68 -61.90
N ASP A 469 -25.42 -36.55 -62.15
CA ASP A 469 -24.36 -37.41 -61.63
C ASP A 469 -23.61 -36.69 -60.49
N THR A 470 -23.60 -37.30 -59.31
CA THR A 470 -22.91 -36.79 -58.13
C THR A 470 -22.40 -37.96 -57.29
N LYS A 471 -21.28 -37.76 -56.60
CA LYS A 471 -20.67 -38.75 -55.71
C LYS A 471 -20.92 -38.35 -54.27
N LEU A 472 -21.81 -39.07 -53.60
CA LEU A 472 -22.02 -39.00 -52.14
C LEU A 472 -20.78 -39.53 -51.40
N ASN A 473 -20.45 -38.92 -50.26
CA ASN A 473 -19.33 -39.32 -49.40
C ASN A 473 -19.59 -40.71 -48.80
N PRO A 474 -18.66 -41.68 -48.91
CA PRO A 474 -18.83 -43.03 -48.36
C PRO A 474 -19.15 -43.09 -46.86
N ARG A 475 -18.74 -42.08 -46.07
CA ARG A 475 -19.04 -41.98 -44.63
C ARG A 475 -20.48 -41.51 -44.33
N ARG A 476 -21.19 -41.02 -45.34
CA ARG A 476 -22.58 -40.54 -45.31
C ARG A 476 -23.44 -41.28 -46.35
N ALA A 477 -23.09 -42.53 -46.69
CA ALA A 477 -23.73 -43.32 -47.75
C ALA A 477 -25.24 -43.60 -47.55
N THR A 478 -25.78 -43.36 -46.36
CA THR A 478 -27.21 -43.47 -46.04
C THR A 478 -27.99 -42.16 -46.21
N THR A 479 -27.32 -41.05 -46.58
CA THR A 479 -27.97 -39.76 -46.82
C THR A 479 -28.71 -39.78 -48.15
N GLU A 480 -30.04 -39.67 -48.10
CA GLU A 480 -30.87 -39.47 -49.29
C GLU A 480 -30.54 -38.13 -49.97
N LEU A 481 -30.61 -38.11 -51.30
CA LEU A 481 -30.43 -36.91 -52.11
C LEU A 481 -31.66 -36.70 -53.00
N GLN A 482 -32.10 -35.44 -53.09
CA GLN A 482 -33.20 -35.02 -53.96
C GLN A 482 -32.66 -34.24 -55.15
N PHE A 483 -33.18 -34.53 -56.33
CA PHE A 483 -32.73 -34.02 -57.62
C PHE A 483 -33.85 -33.24 -58.30
N ALA A 484 -33.53 -32.03 -58.77
CA ALA A 484 -34.39 -31.21 -59.63
C ALA A 484 -33.67 -30.88 -60.95
N PHE A 485 -34.44 -30.64 -62.01
CA PHE A 485 -33.93 -30.30 -63.34
C PHE A 485 -34.58 -29.03 -63.86
N TYR A 486 -33.78 -28.21 -64.54
CA TYR A 486 -34.17 -26.92 -65.09
C TYR A 486 -33.75 -26.82 -66.56
N ARG A 487 -34.64 -26.30 -67.43
CA ARG A 487 -34.35 -25.91 -68.82
C ARG A 487 -34.53 -24.41 -68.98
N ASN A 488 -33.51 -23.72 -69.48
CA ASN A 488 -33.54 -22.25 -69.71
C ASN A 488 -33.98 -21.45 -68.46
N GLY A 489 -33.67 -21.95 -67.26
CA GLY A 489 -34.11 -21.38 -65.96
C GLY A 489 -35.47 -21.86 -65.45
N HIS A 490 -36.33 -22.44 -66.29
CA HIS A 490 -37.63 -23.00 -65.89
C HIS A 490 -37.46 -24.40 -65.30
N ASN A 491 -38.20 -24.71 -64.23
CA ASN A 491 -38.21 -26.04 -63.62
C ASN A 491 -38.97 -27.03 -64.53
N VAL A 492 -38.33 -28.13 -64.92
CA VAL A 492 -38.92 -29.22 -65.72
C VAL A 492 -39.10 -30.53 -64.94
N GLN A 493 -38.43 -30.67 -63.79
CA GLN A 493 -38.66 -31.74 -62.81
C GLN A 493 -38.33 -31.22 -61.42
N GLY A 494 -39.32 -31.19 -60.53
CA GLY A 494 -39.15 -30.81 -59.13
C GLY A 494 -38.30 -31.81 -58.34
N PHE A 495 -37.88 -31.40 -57.13
CA PHE A 495 -37.05 -32.23 -56.25
C PHE A 495 -37.69 -33.58 -55.98
N SER A 496 -36.99 -34.65 -56.39
CA SER A 496 -37.42 -36.05 -56.27
C SER A 496 -36.21 -36.95 -56.06
N LEU A 497 -36.42 -38.20 -55.63
CA LEU A 497 -35.32 -39.18 -55.50
C LEU A 497 -34.78 -39.68 -56.85
N SER A 498 -35.37 -39.27 -57.99
CA SER A 498 -34.88 -39.65 -59.32
C SER A 498 -33.74 -38.74 -59.77
N ASN A 499 -32.52 -39.28 -59.81
CA ASN A 499 -31.37 -38.60 -60.42
C ASN A 499 -31.44 -38.51 -61.96
N GLN A 500 -32.58 -38.83 -62.56
CA GLN A 500 -32.82 -38.81 -64.00
C GLN A 500 -34.09 -38.04 -64.33
N TYR A 501 -34.03 -37.29 -65.43
CA TYR A 501 -35.16 -36.69 -66.13
C TYR A 501 -35.21 -37.24 -67.55
N GLY A 502 -36.35 -37.81 -67.93
CA GLY A 502 -36.58 -38.37 -69.27
C GLY A 502 -37.44 -37.44 -70.12
N VAL A 503 -37.04 -37.24 -71.38
CA VAL A 503 -37.85 -36.63 -72.43
C VAL A 503 -38.29 -37.75 -73.38
N PRO A 504 -39.55 -38.23 -73.31
CA PRO A 504 -39.94 -39.48 -73.97
C PRO A 504 -40.03 -39.42 -75.50
N SER A 505 -40.26 -38.23 -76.06
CA SER A 505 -40.20 -37.98 -77.50
C SER A 505 -39.82 -36.51 -77.73
N VAL A 506 -38.55 -36.31 -78.05
CA VAL A 506 -37.87 -35.01 -78.05
C VAL A 506 -38.36 -34.09 -79.17
N GLN A 507 -38.76 -32.87 -78.81
CA GLN A 507 -39.20 -31.81 -79.72
C GLN A 507 -38.10 -30.75 -79.91
N LEU A 508 -38.14 -29.97 -80.99
CA LEU A 508 -37.21 -28.85 -81.20
C LEU A 508 -37.21 -27.82 -80.05
N GLU A 509 -38.35 -27.63 -79.38
CA GLU A 509 -38.53 -26.77 -78.19
C GLU A 509 -37.89 -27.33 -76.90
N ASP A 510 -37.41 -28.57 -76.92
CA ASP A 510 -36.58 -29.13 -75.86
C ASP A 510 -35.11 -28.67 -75.94
N SER A 511 -34.72 -27.93 -76.98
CA SER A 511 -33.41 -27.30 -77.07
C SER A 511 -33.21 -26.23 -75.99
N GLY A 512 -32.04 -26.18 -75.36
CA GLY A 512 -31.79 -25.20 -74.31
C GLY A 512 -30.60 -25.50 -73.41
N ASN A 513 -30.36 -24.60 -72.46
CA ASN A 513 -29.41 -24.79 -71.37
C ASN A 513 -30.08 -25.60 -70.26
N TYR A 514 -29.59 -26.82 -70.02
CA TYR A 514 -30.03 -27.67 -68.93
C TYR A 514 -29.11 -27.57 -67.72
N ILE A 515 -29.71 -27.51 -66.54
CA ILE A 515 -29.03 -27.50 -65.24
C ILE A 515 -29.75 -28.51 -64.34
N CYS A 516 -28.99 -29.30 -63.58
CA CYS A 516 -29.54 -30.11 -62.49
C CYS A 516 -29.09 -29.58 -61.13
N GLU A 517 -29.90 -29.81 -60.11
CA GLU A 517 -29.68 -29.33 -58.76
C GLU A 517 -29.98 -30.44 -57.76
N VAL A 518 -29.09 -30.60 -56.78
CA VAL A 518 -29.11 -31.69 -55.80
C VAL A 518 -29.13 -31.09 -54.40
N GLN A 519 -30.01 -31.59 -53.54
CA GLN A 519 -30.09 -31.18 -52.13
C GLN A 519 -30.32 -32.35 -51.17
N THR A 520 -29.99 -32.16 -49.90
CA THR A 520 -30.49 -33.01 -48.81
C THR A 520 -32.00 -32.79 -48.59
N PRO A 521 -32.75 -33.73 -47.97
CA PRO A 521 -34.19 -33.57 -47.75
C PRO A 521 -34.57 -32.39 -46.85
N THR A 522 -33.63 -31.93 -46.01
CA THR A 522 -33.72 -30.74 -45.17
C THR A 522 -33.31 -29.45 -45.89
N GLY A 523 -32.72 -29.54 -47.08
CA GLY A 523 -32.11 -28.41 -47.79
C GLY A 523 -30.79 -27.89 -47.19
N SER A 524 -30.22 -28.56 -46.17
CA SER A 524 -29.01 -28.13 -45.45
C SER A 524 -27.74 -28.07 -46.31
N VAL A 525 -27.68 -28.91 -47.35
CA VAL A 525 -26.66 -28.86 -48.41
C VAL A 525 -27.37 -28.86 -49.75
N ARG A 526 -27.00 -27.94 -50.63
CA ARG A 526 -27.59 -27.80 -51.98
C ARG A 526 -26.51 -27.38 -52.97
N LYS A 527 -26.29 -28.18 -54.02
CA LYS A 527 -25.30 -27.90 -55.09
C LYS A 527 -25.95 -28.02 -56.46
N ARG A 528 -25.49 -27.22 -57.40
CA ARG A 528 -26.06 -27.04 -58.74
C ARG A 528 -24.99 -27.33 -59.79
N SER A 529 -25.39 -27.94 -60.90
CA SER A 529 -24.47 -28.27 -61.99
C SER A 529 -24.07 -27.03 -62.78
N THR A 530 -22.98 -27.15 -63.54
CA THR A 530 -22.77 -26.31 -64.72
C THR A 530 -23.92 -26.51 -65.72
N GLY A 531 -24.17 -25.50 -66.55
CA GLY A 531 -25.17 -25.57 -67.61
C GLY A 531 -24.65 -26.33 -68.83
N VAL A 532 -25.46 -27.25 -69.36
CA VAL A 532 -25.19 -27.97 -70.61
C VAL A 532 -26.18 -27.50 -71.68
N GLN A 533 -25.66 -26.81 -72.70
CA GLN A 533 -26.45 -26.37 -73.85
C GLN A 533 -26.67 -27.53 -74.82
N MET A 534 -27.93 -27.90 -75.02
CA MET A 534 -28.33 -28.92 -76.00
C MET A 534 -28.97 -28.29 -77.24
N GLN A 535 -28.64 -28.84 -78.41
CA GLN A 535 -29.20 -28.47 -79.72
C GLN A 535 -29.71 -29.74 -80.40
N LEU A 536 -30.90 -29.65 -80.98
CA LEU A 536 -31.63 -30.79 -81.52
C LEU A 536 -31.81 -30.64 -83.04
N TYR A 537 -31.74 -31.76 -83.76
CA TYR A 537 -31.77 -31.76 -85.23
C TYR A 537 -33.02 -32.46 -85.77
N GLY A 538 -33.82 -31.73 -86.55
CA GLY A 538 -34.99 -32.28 -87.26
C GLY A 538 -34.61 -33.10 -88.49
N ALA A 539 -35.23 -34.28 -88.64
CA ALA A 539 -34.84 -35.30 -89.62
C ALA A 539 -34.94 -34.84 -91.10
N ALA A 540 -35.73 -33.81 -91.39
CA ALA A 540 -36.01 -33.33 -92.75
C ALA A 540 -34.77 -32.91 -93.55
N ARG A 541 -33.66 -32.51 -92.91
CA ARG A 541 -32.44 -32.06 -93.63
C ARG A 541 -31.74 -33.16 -94.41
N ILE A 542 -31.85 -34.43 -94.01
CA ILE A 542 -31.19 -35.56 -94.69
C ILE A 542 -31.78 -35.77 -96.09
N TYR A 543 -33.11 -35.62 -96.23
CA TYR A 543 -33.82 -35.81 -97.52
C TYR A 543 -33.35 -34.82 -98.60
N TRP A 544 -33.16 -33.54 -98.24
CA TRP A 544 -32.70 -32.52 -99.18
C TRP A 544 -31.29 -32.77 -99.71
N ILE A 545 -30.39 -33.34 -98.88
CA ILE A 545 -29.03 -33.71 -99.30
C ILE A 545 -29.08 -34.87 -100.31
N ILE A 546 -29.91 -35.88 -100.06
CA ILE A 546 -30.09 -37.03 -100.96
C ILE A 546 -30.70 -36.59 -102.31
N ILE A 547 -31.69 -35.70 -102.30
CA ILE A 547 -32.29 -35.14 -103.53
C ILE A 547 -31.24 -34.33 -104.32
N GLY A 548 -30.44 -33.51 -103.65
CA GLY A 548 -29.37 -32.72 -104.29
C GLY A 548 -28.32 -33.60 -104.99
N LEU A 549 -27.84 -34.64 -104.32
CA LEU A 549 -26.90 -35.62 -104.89
C LEU A 549 -27.53 -36.40 -106.05
N SER A 550 -28.82 -36.74 -105.96
CA SER A 550 -29.55 -37.44 -107.01
C SER A 550 -29.65 -36.59 -108.28
N LEU A 551 -30.07 -35.32 -108.17
CA LEU A 551 -30.14 -34.38 -109.29
C LEU A 551 -28.76 -34.14 -109.93
N LEU A 552 -27.70 -34.03 -109.11
CA LEU A 552 -26.33 -33.86 -109.60
C LEU A 552 -25.89 -35.04 -110.49
N SER A 553 -26.19 -36.28 -110.08
CA SER A 553 -25.84 -37.48 -110.85
C SER A 553 -26.55 -37.56 -112.22
N ILE A 554 -27.83 -37.18 -112.29
CA ILE A 554 -28.60 -37.12 -113.55
C ILE A 554 -27.97 -36.11 -114.51
N LEU A 555 -27.56 -34.94 -113.99
CA LEU A 555 -26.92 -33.88 -114.77
C LEU A 555 -25.58 -34.33 -115.37
N LEU A 556 -24.77 -35.06 -114.59
CA LEU A 556 -23.51 -35.64 -115.03
C LEU A 556 -23.70 -36.73 -116.11
N ILE A 557 -24.73 -37.57 -116.01
CA ILE A 557 -25.06 -38.59 -117.03
C ILE A 557 -25.46 -37.93 -118.37
N GLY A 558 -26.24 -36.85 -118.33
CA GLY A 558 -26.59 -36.08 -119.54
C GLY A 558 -25.38 -35.45 -120.24
N ALA A 559 -24.42 -34.93 -119.46
CA ALA A 559 -23.15 -34.42 -119.98
C ALA A 559 -22.29 -35.53 -120.62
N ALA A 560 -22.23 -36.72 -119.99
CA ALA A 560 -21.46 -37.84 -120.51
C ALA A 560 -21.99 -38.37 -121.85
N LEU A 561 -23.32 -38.44 -122.03
CA LEU A 561 -23.94 -38.89 -123.29
C LEU A 561 -23.72 -37.90 -124.44
N THR A 562 -23.85 -36.60 -124.18
CA THR A 562 -23.62 -35.55 -125.19
C THR A 562 -22.14 -35.42 -125.59
N TYR A 563 -21.21 -35.62 -124.64
CA TYR A 563 -19.77 -35.75 -124.93
C TYR A 563 -19.48 -36.93 -125.87
N LYS A 564 -20.09 -38.10 -125.62
CA LYS A 564 -19.81 -39.34 -126.37
C LYS A 564 -20.25 -39.30 -127.83
N TYR A 565 -21.28 -38.52 -128.18
CA TYR A 565 -21.76 -38.38 -129.56
C TYR A 565 -20.87 -37.47 -130.43
N ARG A 566 -20.07 -36.58 -129.82
CA ARG A 566 -19.29 -35.55 -130.54
C ARG A 566 -17.84 -35.92 -130.84
N HIS A 567 -17.32 -37.01 -130.29
CA HIS A 567 -15.89 -37.34 -130.31
C HIS A 567 -15.50 -38.46 -131.31
N SER A 568 -16.40 -38.81 -132.24
CA SER A 568 -16.18 -39.90 -133.22
C SER A 568 -15.79 -39.40 -134.61
N LEU A 569 -14.61 -38.79 -134.75
CA LEU A 569 -13.72 -38.81 -135.94
C LEU A 569 -12.48 -37.92 -135.73
N ALA A 570 -11.36 -38.32 -136.34
CA ALA A 570 -10.10 -37.55 -136.52
C ALA A 570 -9.33 -37.05 -135.27
N LEU A 571 -8.34 -37.86 -134.85
CA LEU A 571 -6.98 -37.38 -134.49
C LEU A 571 -6.27 -36.81 -135.76
N PRO A 572 -5.10 -36.12 -135.73
CA PRO A 572 -4.05 -36.17 -134.69
C PRO A 572 -3.24 -34.86 -134.37
N LEU A 573 -2.31 -35.01 -133.40
CA LEU A 573 -0.97 -34.36 -133.28
C LEU A 573 -0.76 -32.90 -132.80
N LEU A 574 0.29 -32.77 -131.96
CA LEU A 574 1.20 -31.63 -131.71
C LEU A 574 0.67 -30.30 -131.15
N CYS A 575 1.06 -30.01 -129.90
CA CYS A 575 1.98 -28.88 -129.64
C CYS A 575 2.70 -29.04 -128.28
N ASN A 576 3.74 -28.24 -128.03
CA ASN A 576 4.45 -28.16 -126.74
C ASN A 576 4.93 -26.71 -126.49
N CYS A 577 5.26 -26.41 -125.23
CA CYS A 577 5.95 -25.20 -124.73
C CYS A 577 5.18 -23.86 -124.55
N LEU A 578 5.46 -23.25 -123.38
CA LEU A 578 5.62 -21.81 -123.07
C LEU A 578 4.41 -20.85 -122.84
N ARG A 579 4.29 -20.47 -121.55
CA ARG A 579 4.42 -19.09 -121.02
C ARG A 579 3.28 -18.07 -121.27
N HIS A 580 2.56 -17.66 -120.21
CA HIS A 580 2.56 -16.26 -119.72
C HIS A 580 1.96 -16.05 -118.30
N HIS A 581 1.95 -14.79 -117.86
CA HIS A 581 1.53 -14.14 -116.58
C HIS A 581 0.35 -14.75 -115.77
N LYS A 582 0.24 -14.60 -114.43
CA LYS A 582 0.69 -13.61 -113.41
C LYS A 582 -0.26 -12.41 -113.13
N GLN A 583 -1.13 -12.59 -112.13
CA GLN A 583 -1.45 -11.70 -110.96
C GLN A 583 -2.35 -12.53 -110.01
N GLY A 584 -2.33 -12.45 -108.67
CA GLY A 584 -2.32 -11.27 -107.77
C GLY A 584 -3.77 -10.96 -107.39
N SER A 585 -4.23 -10.86 -106.14
CA SER A 585 -3.62 -10.73 -104.79
C SER A 585 -4.67 -11.16 -103.73
N ASP A 586 -4.45 -11.45 -102.44
CA ASP A 586 -3.30 -11.57 -101.52
C ASP A 586 -3.61 -12.75 -100.52
N SER A 587 -2.68 -13.52 -99.95
CA SER A 587 -1.74 -13.22 -98.83
C SER A 587 -2.47 -12.83 -97.51
N SER A 588 -2.17 -13.36 -96.30
CA SER A 588 -1.10 -14.27 -95.78
C SER A 588 -1.64 -15.02 -94.52
N THR A 589 -1.38 -16.32 -94.26
CA THR A 589 -0.27 -16.92 -93.43
C THR A 589 0.09 -16.19 -92.11
N ALA A 590 0.45 -16.83 -90.99
CA ALA A 590 0.84 -18.22 -90.62
C ALA A 590 0.21 -18.62 -89.24
N LEU A 591 0.09 -19.87 -88.72
CA LEU A 591 0.92 -21.11 -88.69
C LEU A 591 2.03 -21.11 -87.60
N VAL A 592 2.25 -22.28 -86.96
CA VAL A 592 3.38 -22.76 -86.08
C VAL A 592 3.13 -22.75 -84.53
N ARG A 593 3.59 -23.69 -83.66
CA ARG A 593 3.78 -25.19 -83.70
C ARG A 593 4.33 -25.76 -82.35
N LEU A 594 3.71 -26.82 -81.77
CA LEU A 594 4.28 -27.82 -80.79
C LEU A 594 4.81 -27.30 -79.42
N PRO A 595 5.21 -28.16 -78.43
CA PRO A 595 5.27 -29.64 -78.32
C PRO A 595 4.21 -30.26 -77.36
N ASN A 596 3.90 -31.57 -77.28
CA ASN A 596 4.69 -32.85 -77.19
C ASN A 596 5.44 -33.02 -75.84
N GLU A 597 5.57 -34.20 -75.22
CA GLU A 597 4.80 -35.48 -75.22
C GLU A 597 5.22 -36.29 -73.95
N GLU A 598 4.68 -37.49 -73.70
CA GLU A 598 4.85 -38.24 -72.44
C GLU A 598 6.20 -38.97 -72.25
N MET A 599 6.43 -39.47 -71.03
CA MET A 599 7.63 -40.20 -70.60
C MET A 599 7.69 -41.65 -71.12
N GLY A 600 8.90 -42.17 -71.31
CA GLY A 600 9.19 -43.60 -71.33
C GLY A 600 10.02 -44.02 -70.11
N GLY A 601 9.79 -45.24 -69.60
CA GLY A 601 10.70 -45.94 -68.66
C GLY A 601 11.86 -46.65 -69.38
N PRO A 602 12.48 -47.71 -68.83
CA PRO A 602 12.09 -48.49 -67.65
C PRO A 602 13.23 -48.73 -66.61
N GLU A 603 12.97 -49.59 -65.60
CA GLU A 603 13.89 -50.50 -64.85
C GLU A 603 15.25 -49.97 -64.29
N ALA A 604 15.74 -50.32 -63.08
CA ALA A 604 15.53 -51.55 -62.29
C ALA A 604 15.94 -51.40 -60.79
N GLU A 605 15.64 -52.46 -60.01
CA GLU A 605 16.38 -53.00 -58.84
C GLU A 605 16.70 -52.17 -57.55
N ASN A 606 16.00 -52.57 -56.46
CA ASN A 606 16.54 -53.06 -55.17
C ASN A 606 17.05 -52.15 -54.01
N LEU A 607 16.81 -52.70 -52.79
CA LEU A 607 17.50 -52.55 -51.48
C LEU A 607 17.28 -51.34 -50.54
N ARG A 608 16.57 -51.65 -49.42
CA ARG A 608 16.85 -51.33 -47.99
C ARG A 608 17.24 -49.90 -47.52
N ALA A 609 16.28 -49.27 -46.83
CA ALA A 609 16.29 -48.92 -45.38
C ALA A 609 17.37 -48.01 -44.75
N SER A 610 17.09 -47.54 -43.52
CA SER A 610 17.88 -46.63 -42.64
C SER A 610 18.15 -45.22 -43.19
N GLU A 611 18.43 -44.18 -42.38
CA GLU A 611 17.85 -43.67 -41.11
C GLU A 611 18.40 -42.23 -40.89
N GLU A 612 17.78 -41.46 -40.00
CA GLU A 612 18.29 -40.22 -39.34
C GLU A 612 18.87 -39.00 -40.16
N PHE A 613 18.29 -37.82 -39.89
CA PHE A 613 18.88 -36.54 -39.35
C PHE A 613 20.41 -36.26 -39.36
N PRO A 614 20.92 -34.99 -39.14
CA PRO A 614 20.26 -33.72 -38.73
C PRO A 614 20.76 -32.40 -39.41
N GLU A 615 20.27 -31.26 -38.88
CA GLU A 615 20.98 -29.98 -38.55
C GLU A 615 21.38 -28.84 -39.54
N TYR A 616 20.75 -27.67 -39.29
CA TYR A 616 21.18 -26.25 -39.27
C TYR A 616 22.53 -25.75 -39.86
N GLY A 617 22.51 -24.53 -40.47
CA GLY A 617 23.74 -23.79 -40.82
C GLY A 617 23.68 -22.36 -41.44
N ASN A 618 23.14 -21.36 -40.73
CA ASN A 618 23.46 -19.90 -40.75
C ASN A 618 23.54 -19.02 -42.06
N LEU A 619 23.15 -17.74 -41.92
CA LEU A 619 23.42 -16.63 -42.87
C LEU A 619 24.85 -16.06 -42.72
N PRO A 620 25.33 -15.25 -43.69
CA PRO A 620 25.54 -13.82 -43.41
C PRO A 620 25.12 -12.84 -44.54
N LEU A 621 25.34 -11.54 -44.33
CA LEU A 621 24.86 -10.38 -45.12
C LEU A 621 26.02 -9.50 -45.67
N ARG A 622 25.66 -8.56 -46.58
CA ARG A 622 26.45 -7.44 -47.21
C ARG A 622 27.13 -7.75 -48.57
N ALA A 623 27.28 -6.78 -49.50
CA ALA A 623 26.66 -5.44 -49.69
C ALA A 623 26.99 -4.85 -51.10
N ALA A 624 26.35 -3.72 -51.43
CA ALA A 624 26.58 -2.79 -52.57
C ALA A 624 26.20 -3.29 -53.98
N ALA A 625 25.94 -2.45 -55.01
CA ALA A 625 25.32 -1.11 -55.23
C ALA A 625 25.79 -0.56 -56.61
N THR A 626 25.18 0.52 -57.14
CA THR A 626 25.23 1.15 -58.51
C THR A 626 24.14 0.60 -59.47
N GLU A 627 23.12 1.35 -59.98
CA GLU A 627 23.08 2.60 -60.82
C GLU A 627 23.15 2.28 -62.34
N GLU A 628 22.52 3.00 -63.29
CA GLU A 628 21.70 4.25 -63.37
C GLU A 628 20.88 4.20 -64.71
N GLU A 629 19.70 4.83 -64.93
CA GLU A 629 18.68 5.42 -64.04
C GLU A 629 17.26 4.77 -64.26
N ASP A 630 16.15 5.29 -64.81
CA ASP A 630 15.75 6.55 -65.49
C ASP A 630 14.45 7.18 -64.89
N VAL A 631 14.54 8.40 -64.35
CA VAL A 631 13.92 9.66 -64.85
C VAL A 631 12.40 9.64 -65.14
N CYS A 632 11.51 10.43 -64.49
CA CYS A 632 11.70 11.51 -63.50
C CYS A 632 10.40 11.83 -62.69
N TYR A 633 10.50 11.94 -61.36
CA TYR A 633 9.90 12.89 -60.36
C TYR A 633 8.52 13.59 -60.55
N SER A 634 7.76 14.04 -59.52
CA SER A 634 7.92 14.19 -58.03
C SER A 634 6.54 14.51 -57.38
N HIS A 635 6.36 14.95 -56.11
CA HIS A 635 6.74 14.49 -54.74
C HIS A 635 6.22 15.55 -53.69
N ILE A 636 6.50 15.43 -52.38
CA ILE A 636 6.34 16.48 -51.30
C ILE A 636 4.86 16.79 -50.90
N ASN A 637 4.40 17.03 -49.65
CA ASN A 637 4.86 16.95 -48.23
C ASN A 637 3.59 16.65 -47.35
N SER A 638 3.58 16.08 -46.12
CA SER A 638 4.28 16.29 -44.81
C SER A 638 3.54 17.21 -43.80
N GLY A 639 3.37 16.73 -42.55
CA GLY A 639 2.78 17.43 -41.39
C GLY A 639 2.69 16.54 -40.13
N GLN A 640 2.80 17.09 -38.91
CA GLN A 640 3.01 16.32 -37.66
C GLN A 640 2.21 16.81 -36.42
N LEU A 641 2.00 15.87 -35.47
CA LEU A 641 1.75 16.01 -34.01
C LEU A 641 0.80 17.11 -33.46
N HIS A 642 -0.22 16.72 -32.65
CA HIS A 642 -0.14 16.71 -31.16
C HIS A 642 -1.38 16.09 -30.47
N ARG A 643 -1.34 15.95 -29.12
CA ARG A 643 -2.41 15.43 -28.23
C ARG A 643 -3.54 16.44 -27.93
N VAL A 644 -4.75 15.95 -27.59
CA VAL A 644 -5.47 16.15 -26.29
C VAL A 644 -6.85 15.42 -26.29
N PHE A 645 -7.39 15.06 -25.11
CA PHE A 645 -8.69 14.41 -24.90
C PHE A 645 -9.87 15.42 -24.84
N SER A 646 -11.09 15.03 -25.27
CA SER A 646 -12.31 14.92 -24.42
C SER A 646 -13.64 14.72 -25.20
N SER A 647 -14.70 14.34 -24.47
CA SER A 647 -16.15 14.42 -24.78
C SER A 647 -16.73 13.82 -26.09
N ALA A 648 -17.05 12.52 -26.04
CA ALA A 648 -18.41 11.95 -26.07
C ALA A 648 -19.45 12.18 -27.20
N THR A 649 -20.27 11.13 -27.37
CA THR A 649 -21.65 11.02 -27.91
C THR A 649 -21.97 10.95 -29.42
N TYR A 650 -22.64 9.83 -29.74
CA TYR A 650 -23.67 9.56 -30.77
C TYR A 650 -23.30 8.89 -32.10
N ARG A 651 -24.36 8.35 -32.75
CA ARG A 651 -24.36 7.22 -33.69
C ARG A 651 -24.03 7.60 -35.14
N PRO A 652 -23.44 6.67 -35.91
CA PRO A 652 -23.58 6.60 -37.36
C PRO A 652 -24.67 5.59 -37.77
N ASP A 653 -25.66 6.04 -38.53
CA ASP A 653 -26.56 5.19 -39.33
C ASP A 653 -26.43 5.61 -40.81
N ASP A 654 -26.41 4.64 -41.72
CA ASP A 654 -26.47 4.68 -43.19
C ASP A 654 -25.98 5.89 -44.01
N CYS A 655 -25.04 5.61 -44.93
CA CYS A 655 -25.26 5.93 -46.35
C CYS A 655 -24.61 4.90 -47.29
N SER A 656 -25.22 4.69 -48.46
CA SER A 656 -25.01 3.53 -49.32
C SER A 656 -24.17 3.80 -50.58
N VAL A 657 -23.70 2.72 -51.21
CA VAL A 657 -22.86 2.74 -52.42
C VAL A 657 -23.71 2.85 -53.70
N ILE A 658 -23.28 3.69 -54.65
CA ILE A 658 -23.86 3.76 -56.01
C ILE A 658 -22.74 3.67 -57.08
N TYR A 659 -23.06 3.04 -58.20
CA TYR A 659 -22.18 2.70 -59.32
C TYR A 659 -21.73 3.89 -60.17
N CYS A 660 -20.69 3.69 -60.98
CA CYS A 660 -20.37 4.50 -62.16
C CYS A 660 -20.34 3.64 -63.43
N VAL A 661 -21.00 4.11 -64.49
CA VAL A 661 -20.93 3.56 -65.86
C VAL A 661 -20.77 4.74 -66.82
N VAL A 662 -19.86 4.62 -67.78
CA VAL A 662 -19.51 5.71 -68.71
C VAL A 662 -20.50 5.81 -69.86
N LYS A 663 -20.88 7.04 -70.24
CA LYS A 663 -21.54 7.40 -71.51
C LYS A 663 -20.88 8.65 -72.11
N PRO A 664 -20.83 8.79 -73.45
CA PRO A 664 -20.33 9.99 -74.12
C PRO A 664 -21.42 11.06 -74.33
N THR A 665 -20.98 12.33 -74.27
CA THR A 665 -21.51 13.55 -74.95
C THR A 665 -22.99 13.95 -74.82
N GLU A 666 -23.21 15.05 -74.07
CA GLU A 666 -23.97 16.31 -74.34
C GLU A 666 -24.86 16.51 -75.60
N PRO A 667 -25.75 17.55 -75.64
CA PRO A 667 -26.27 18.43 -74.56
C PRO A 667 -27.82 18.69 -74.61
N TRP A 668 -28.41 19.31 -73.58
CA TRP A 668 -29.12 20.63 -73.67
C TRP A 668 -29.80 21.10 -72.34
N GLU A 669 -29.75 22.43 -72.16
CA GLU A 669 -30.49 23.40 -71.31
C GLU A 669 -31.59 23.06 -70.24
N ASN A 670 -31.45 23.82 -69.13
CA ASN A 670 -32.43 24.75 -68.50
C ASN A 670 -33.34 24.41 -67.29
N THR A 671 -33.30 25.38 -66.35
CA THR A 671 -34.35 25.93 -65.47
C THR A 671 -35.00 25.13 -64.32
N SER A 672 -34.50 25.44 -63.12
CA SER A 672 -35.24 26.02 -61.96
C SER A 672 -36.31 25.23 -61.17
N ALA A 673 -36.22 25.38 -59.83
CA ALA A 673 -37.33 25.42 -58.86
C ALA A 673 -38.09 24.10 -58.58
N GLN A 674 -38.68 23.84 -57.40
CA GLN A 674 -38.58 24.46 -56.06
C GLN A 674 -39.12 23.49 -54.98
N VAL A 675 -38.69 23.65 -53.72
CA VAL A 675 -39.52 23.53 -52.50
C VAL A 675 -40.15 22.16 -52.12
N SER A 676 -39.38 21.40 -51.31
CA SER A 676 -39.73 20.95 -49.94
C SER A 676 -40.65 19.74 -49.63
N VAL A 677 -40.44 19.21 -48.40
CA VAL A 677 -41.26 18.28 -47.59
C VAL A 677 -41.27 16.82 -48.08
N CYS A 678 -41.04 15.81 -47.22
CA CYS A 678 -40.70 15.82 -45.78
C CYS A 678 -39.18 15.81 -45.54
#